data_AF-A0A365D265-F1
#
_entry.id   AF-A0A365D265-F1
#
_cell.length_a   1.000
_cell.length_b   1.000
_cell.length_c   1.000
_cell.angle_alpha   90.00
_cell.angle_beta   90.00
_cell.angle_gamma   90.00
#
_symmetry.space_group_name_H-M   'P 1'
#
loop_
_entity.id
_entity.type
_entity.pdbx_description
1 polymer ?
#
loop_
_entity_poly.entity_id
_entity_poly.type
_entity_poly.pdbx_seq_one_letter_code
_entity_poly.pdbx_strand_id
1 'polypeptide(L)'
;MGGQFRDAGHLHAANLLTDGLSACLAASPAPAFSWQLAQGDGDDPALAQQTGYEVEVRDTRGALVWGSGPVASASQRGVPYGGPALADDSDFAWRVRIHDAAGRAGSWSSPHPFSTGLTDASWQAGWISRAPGGRAPLEIHNRALRVAGSPFLPVPCPAVRSVRIQARLRPVMGKAGMILRSSGPGTGVLLELGPAGELVLRRTPDWEIPSPAAPDSEVLGTAAPAGDRQPGPGSWQDLDISDDGLTIRVSLGGTELLVVDVPASADSGERAALHQGPRSQAEYARLKITGEVPGRSGTILLDHRFDAAEDDALASLAQWDRTTGHRQPDEWTLFRGTMALDGTVRRARLFVAAHHHAQVSVAGTPCLGTTSFGYPGEGYFDAADVTGVLAAHPAGTPVPVTALLHWYGPGQGRAAGVPGLLVRLSVDYDDGRRGVLVSGPGWRAGEAPYRQSGYRNDEGDPVEHLDGEAAASLDITEDLPAAISAGRHPTSDFPRLHARRTFLGGEFVAPRRFLAAEDGTLVADFGRVIPARPEVDFLAGVPGRTVMLRAGYVLRPDGRVDAGKTPSQNTDMSFPYTQTAGPQQFRASVHLGFRYLELPGVEAADVSRVGATTVYGSHPGEGSFTSSDPVLDEVVGLLRDSALYGVQEQFVDTPTREKGQFLADAANISYATMAFFGEHAYTAQALREFAWSARRYWNTGADKGRYNAVYPNGDGKRDIPDFSLMLPEWAEEYHLRSGDAGLVRELLPHLCDTADYAMRCIPAEGPTAGLVTRLGGGSGPYLHGIVDWPAPGRFGYDMECAAKTTVNAQAYSALVSTARLCNLAGKEDAAVRYATAARALAGAIRGRLRVGGVMVDGLHEDGTPSSHASQHATSFPLSLGITDPGHADADAARIAGMGMRQGPMTVHRLVRALVRQGRMDAVLDLLTAKDQPGWARLLDRGATFTWEAWDLAEGTDYSQSHAWSASVLKEILEHLLGIRYAVPGGTAVVIEPPLCRLEHARGSIPVDNGYVQASWRRRGSSVELECTVPPGTTATVRLPAGTYGVKGPTADAAPVPSAPLGTADGAAREIRVHTGTWIFTPR
;
A
#
# COMPACT_ATOMS: atom_id res chain seq x y z
N MET A 1 42.22 -13.28 49.50
CA MET A 1 41.59 -14.34 48.69
C MET A 1 40.46 -13.70 47.89
N GLY A 2 40.45 -13.89 46.57
CA GLY A 2 39.30 -13.55 45.71
C GLY A 2 39.48 -12.44 44.68
N GLY A 3 40.68 -12.22 44.13
CA GLY A 3 40.87 -11.41 42.92
C GLY A 3 40.98 -12.32 41.69
N GLN A 4 39.88 -12.45 40.95
CA GLN A 4 39.83 -12.96 39.57
C GLN A 4 38.46 -12.54 38.99
N PHE A 5 38.44 -12.19 37.69
CA PHE A 5 37.31 -11.75 36.85
C PHE A 5 37.00 -10.24 36.79
N ARG A 6 37.82 -9.46 36.05
CA ARG A 6 37.42 -8.19 35.40
C ARG A 6 37.95 -8.09 33.94
N ASP A 7 38.12 -9.23 33.27
CA ASP A 7 38.67 -9.31 31.90
C ASP A 7 37.63 -9.57 30.80
N ALA A 8 36.34 -9.65 31.14
CA ALA A 8 35.27 -9.76 30.15
C ALA A 8 34.88 -8.38 29.60
N GLY A 9 34.62 -8.30 28.28
CA GLY A 9 34.12 -7.08 27.66
C GLY A 9 32.74 -6.67 28.18
N HIS A 10 32.48 -5.36 28.20
CA HIS A 10 31.26 -4.80 28.81
C HIS A 10 30.05 -4.76 27.85
N LEU A 11 30.28 -5.02 26.57
CA LEU A 11 29.25 -4.96 25.52
C LEU A 11 28.73 -6.36 25.20
N HIS A 12 27.41 -6.50 25.09
CA HIS A 12 26.76 -7.74 24.66
C HIS A 12 25.67 -7.47 23.61
N ALA A 13 25.31 -8.51 22.87
CA ALA A 13 24.27 -8.43 21.85
C ALA A 13 22.88 -8.68 22.45
N ALA A 14 21.91 -7.88 22.01
CA ALA A 14 20.49 -7.98 22.34
C ALA A 14 19.65 -7.91 21.07
N ASN A 15 18.36 -8.28 21.15
CA ASN A 15 17.39 -8.15 20.05
C ASN A 15 17.92 -8.68 18.71
N LEU A 16 18.39 -9.94 18.73
CA LEU A 16 18.92 -10.63 17.56
C LEU A 16 17.83 -10.81 16.50
N LEU A 17 18.20 -10.61 15.23
CA LEU A 17 17.33 -10.76 14.06
C LEU A 17 18.01 -11.65 13.01
N THR A 18 17.22 -12.54 12.41
CA THR A 18 17.60 -13.36 11.24
C THR A 18 16.78 -12.89 10.04
N ASP A 19 17.44 -12.50 8.94
CA ASP A 19 16.80 -11.88 7.77
C ASP A 19 15.84 -10.74 8.14
N GLY A 20 16.22 -9.94 9.15
CA GLY A 20 15.44 -8.81 9.64
C GLY A 20 14.30 -9.17 10.61
N LEU A 21 14.09 -10.44 10.95
CA LEU A 21 12.99 -10.90 11.79
C LEU A 21 13.48 -11.52 13.10
N SER A 22 12.78 -11.22 14.20
CA SER A 22 13.04 -11.81 15.52
C SER A 22 12.54 -13.26 15.64
N ALA A 23 11.46 -13.60 14.94
CA ALA A 23 10.93 -14.95 14.82
C ALA A 23 10.94 -15.36 13.34
N CYS A 24 12.13 -15.66 12.81
CA CYS A 24 12.27 -15.99 11.39
C CYS A 24 11.96 -17.47 11.12
N LEU A 25 10.79 -17.74 10.54
CA LEU A 25 10.38 -19.09 10.12
C LEU A 25 10.62 -19.39 8.64
N ALA A 26 11.04 -18.38 7.88
CA ALA A 26 11.32 -18.46 6.45
C ALA A 26 12.68 -17.84 6.11
N ALA A 27 13.72 -18.17 6.88
CA ALA A 27 15.07 -17.68 6.60
C ALA A 27 15.55 -18.20 5.24
N SER A 28 16.31 -17.39 4.51
CA SER A 28 16.96 -17.84 3.29
C SER A 28 18.03 -18.91 3.60
N PRO A 29 18.46 -19.71 2.61
CA PRO A 29 19.55 -20.68 2.80
C PRO A 29 20.90 -20.03 3.18
N ALA A 30 21.06 -18.73 2.95
CA ALA A 30 22.22 -17.95 3.34
C ALA A 30 21.75 -16.67 4.07
N PRO A 31 21.29 -16.81 5.33
CA PRO A 31 20.63 -15.71 6.02
C PRO A 31 21.60 -14.58 6.37
N ALA A 32 21.04 -13.41 6.67
CA ALA A 32 21.77 -12.30 7.24
C ALA A 32 21.40 -12.11 8.72
N PHE A 33 22.40 -11.81 9.55
CA PHE A 33 22.24 -11.64 10.99
C PHE A 33 22.36 -10.18 11.38
N SER A 34 21.51 -9.74 12.31
CA SER A 34 21.59 -8.40 12.91
C SER A 34 21.39 -8.47 14.41
N TRP A 35 21.94 -7.51 15.15
CA TRP A 35 21.78 -7.40 16.60
C TRP A 35 21.85 -5.94 17.03
N GLN A 36 21.27 -5.68 18.20
CA GLN A 36 21.46 -4.43 18.94
C GLN A 36 22.56 -4.60 19.98
N LEU A 37 23.16 -3.49 20.37
CA LEU A 37 24.18 -3.45 21.41
C LEU A 37 23.56 -3.04 22.75
N ALA A 38 23.91 -3.76 23.81
CA ALA A 38 23.48 -3.52 25.17
C ALA A 38 24.65 -3.68 26.15
N GLN A 39 24.51 -3.10 27.34
CA GLN A 39 25.54 -3.06 28.37
C GLN A 39 24.88 -3.18 29.75
N GLY A 40 25.60 -3.73 30.74
CA GLY A 40 25.08 -3.92 32.10
C GLY A 40 25.07 -2.63 32.94
N ASP A 41 24.27 -2.64 34.00
CA ASP A 41 24.22 -1.53 34.95
C ASP A 41 25.57 -1.35 35.65
N GLY A 42 26.14 -0.14 35.57
CA GLY A 42 27.41 0.22 36.19
C GLY A 42 28.66 -0.09 35.36
N ASP A 43 28.51 -0.71 34.19
CA ASP A 43 29.61 -0.83 33.22
C ASP A 43 29.97 0.55 32.64
N ASP A 44 31.25 0.75 32.30
CA ASP A 44 31.75 2.03 31.75
C ASP A 44 31.10 2.38 30.39
N PRO A 45 30.27 3.45 30.30
CA PRO A 45 29.61 3.87 29.06
C PRO A 45 30.59 4.22 27.92
N ALA A 46 31.84 4.60 28.22
CA ALA A 46 32.83 4.91 27.19
C ALA A 46 33.26 3.66 26.39
N LEU A 47 33.03 2.47 26.94
CA LEU A 47 33.35 1.20 26.30
C LEU A 47 32.22 0.64 25.43
N ALA A 48 31.06 1.29 25.40
CA ALA A 48 29.85 0.85 24.71
C ALA A 48 29.91 1.04 23.18
N GLN A 49 30.99 0.59 22.54
CA GLN A 49 31.18 0.65 21.10
C GLN A 49 31.73 -0.69 20.60
N GLN A 50 31.13 -1.22 19.53
CA GLN A 50 31.61 -2.44 18.90
C GLN A 50 32.85 -2.16 18.04
N THR A 51 33.91 -2.94 18.24
CA THR A 51 35.09 -2.97 17.35
C THR A 51 35.25 -4.29 16.59
N GLY A 52 34.53 -5.33 17.03
CA GLY A 52 34.53 -6.65 16.40
C GLY A 52 33.43 -7.56 16.90
N TYR A 53 33.23 -8.67 16.21
CA TYR A 53 32.23 -9.67 16.58
C TYR A 53 32.67 -11.08 16.21
N GLU A 54 31.99 -12.06 16.80
CA GLU A 54 32.08 -13.49 16.44
C GLU A 54 30.69 -14.10 16.42
N VAL A 55 30.35 -14.79 15.34
CA VAL A 55 29.06 -15.48 15.15
C VAL A 55 29.29 -16.99 15.08
N GLU A 56 28.41 -17.76 15.73
CA GLU A 56 28.31 -19.22 15.57
C GLU A 56 26.88 -19.59 15.16
N VAL A 57 26.75 -20.49 14.19
CA VAL A 57 25.49 -21.13 13.79
C VAL A 57 25.56 -22.63 14.10
N ARG A 58 24.54 -23.16 14.75
CA ARG A 58 24.45 -24.56 15.18
C ARG A 58 23.14 -25.20 14.74
N ASP A 59 23.18 -26.51 14.49
CA ASP A 59 21.98 -27.31 14.24
C ASP A 59 21.23 -27.64 15.55
N THR A 60 20.05 -28.26 15.46
CA THR A 60 19.25 -28.66 16.64
C THR A 60 19.92 -29.68 17.55
N ARG A 61 20.98 -30.35 17.10
CA ARG A 61 21.80 -31.27 17.92
C ARG A 61 22.97 -30.55 18.59
N GLY A 62 23.09 -29.24 18.41
CA GLY A 62 24.16 -28.40 18.94
C GLY A 62 25.47 -28.48 18.14
N ALA A 63 25.49 -29.18 17.00
CA ALA A 63 26.67 -29.27 16.15
C ALA A 63 26.94 -27.92 15.47
N LEU A 64 28.20 -27.49 15.47
CA LEU A 64 28.62 -26.26 14.80
C LEU A 64 28.52 -26.43 13.28
N VAL A 65 27.67 -25.64 12.64
CA VAL A 65 27.50 -25.60 11.18
C VAL A 65 28.48 -24.60 10.58
N TRP A 66 28.61 -23.43 11.22
CA TRP A 66 29.51 -22.37 10.79
C TRP A 66 29.93 -21.50 11.97
N GLY A 67 31.15 -20.99 11.92
CA GLY A 67 31.62 -19.93 12.81
C GLY A 67 32.41 -18.89 12.01
N SER A 68 32.20 -17.61 12.28
CA SER A 68 32.92 -16.54 11.58
C SER A 68 34.39 -16.44 12.00
N GLY A 69 34.73 -16.91 13.21
CA GLY A 69 35.92 -16.45 13.93
C GLY A 69 35.85 -14.95 14.25
N PRO A 70 36.89 -14.39 14.89
CA PRO A 70 36.96 -12.96 15.19
C PRO A 70 36.95 -12.10 13.91
N VAL A 71 35.97 -11.22 13.79
CA VAL A 71 35.87 -10.25 12.70
C VAL A 71 36.02 -8.83 13.26
N ALA A 72 37.06 -8.12 12.84
CA ALA A 72 37.26 -6.72 13.18
C ALA A 72 36.32 -5.83 12.34
N SER A 73 35.17 -5.49 12.90
CA SER A 73 34.13 -4.72 12.21
C SER A 73 33.14 -4.12 13.21
N ALA A 74 32.72 -2.88 12.95
CA ALA A 74 31.62 -2.23 13.65
C ALA A 74 30.24 -2.58 13.06
N SER A 75 30.18 -3.42 12.02
CA SER A 75 28.91 -3.83 11.42
C SER A 75 28.12 -4.77 12.34
N GLN A 76 26.85 -4.47 12.51
CA GLN A 76 25.91 -5.22 13.35
C GLN A 76 24.57 -5.47 12.64
N ARG A 77 24.49 -5.15 11.35
CA ARG A 77 23.30 -5.28 10.52
C ARG A 77 23.60 -5.99 9.21
N GLY A 78 22.66 -6.84 8.80
CA GLY A 78 22.76 -7.57 7.54
C GLY A 78 24.07 -8.36 7.40
N VAL A 79 24.65 -8.80 8.52
CA VAL A 79 25.93 -9.51 8.53
C VAL A 79 25.72 -10.86 7.86
N PRO A 80 26.31 -11.10 6.68
CA PRO A 80 25.98 -12.28 5.89
C PRO A 80 26.52 -13.53 6.57
N TYR A 81 25.71 -14.59 6.57
CA TYR A 81 26.17 -15.93 6.85
C TYR A 81 27.20 -16.37 5.81
N GLY A 82 28.39 -16.78 6.27
CA GLY A 82 29.51 -17.17 5.41
C GLY A 82 29.72 -18.69 5.28
N GLY A 83 28.78 -19.50 5.77
CA GLY A 83 28.90 -20.95 5.74
C GLY A 83 28.26 -21.60 4.49
N PRO A 84 28.20 -22.94 4.43
CA PRO A 84 27.49 -23.65 3.37
C PRO A 84 25.98 -23.40 3.43
N ALA A 85 25.30 -23.39 2.28
CA ALA A 85 23.85 -23.19 2.22
C ALA A 85 23.12 -24.12 3.19
N LEU A 86 22.26 -23.53 4.03
CA LEU A 86 21.49 -24.25 5.03
C LEU A 86 20.39 -25.06 4.36
N ALA A 87 20.09 -26.24 4.93
CA ALA A 87 19.00 -27.08 4.45
C ALA A 87 17.65 -26.38 4.63
N ASP A 88 16.74 -26.53 3.67
CA ASP A 88 15.38 -25.98 3.72
C ASP A 88 14.54 -26.62 4.83
N ASP A 89 13.52 -25.90 5.31
CA ASP A 89 12.54 -26.35 6.32
C ASP A 89 13.21 -27.10 7.50
N SER A 90 14.23 -26.44 8.06
CA SER A 90 15.11 -26.96 9.10
C SER A 90 15.38 -25.90 10.17
N ASP A 91 15.54 -26.33 11.42
CA ASP A 91 15.81 -25.45 12.56
C ASP A 91 17.31 -25.30 12.84
N PHE A 92 17.69 -24.07 13.13
CA PHE A 92 19.04 -23.69 13.53
C PHE A 92 18.97 -22.71 14.69
N ALA A 93 20.08 -22.53 15.38
CA ALA A 93 20.26 -21.44 16.32
C ALA A 93 21.60 -20.77 16.08
N TRP A 94 21.64 -19.45 16.19
CA TRP A 94 22.88 -18.69 16.13
C TRP A 94 23.10 -17.89 17.38
N ARG A 95 24.36 -17.57 17.67
CA ARG A 95 24.73 -16.68 18.77
C ARG A 95 25.87 -15.80 18.34
N VAL A 96 26.01 -14.66 19.02
CA VAL A 96 27.06 -13.68 18.72
C VAL A 96 27.68 -13.17 20.02
N ARG A 97 28.98 -12.91 20.01
CA ARG A 97 29.66 -12.13 21.04
C ARG A 97 30.35 -10.93 20.43
N ILE A 98 30.45 -9.85 21.20
CA ILE A 98 30.88 -8.54 20.73
C ILE A 98 32.20 -8.15 21.39
N HIS A 99 33.09 -7.49 20.67
CA HIS A 99 34.30 -6.89 21.22
C HIS A 99 34.03 -5.41 21.49
N ASP A 100 34.27 -4.98 22.73
CA ASP A 100 34.04 -3.59 23.19
C ASP A 100 35.11 -2.62 22.68
N ALA A 101 35.03 -1.33 23.05
CA ALA A 101 35.96 -0.31 22.56
C ALA A 101 37.43 -0.56 22.93
N ALA A 102 37.70 -1.40 23.94
CA ALA A 102 39.04 -1.82 24.33
C ALA A 102 39.49 -3.11 23.63
N GLY A 103 38.67 -3.64 22.70
CA GLY A 103 38.91 -4.90 22.00
C GLY A 103 38.65 -6.15 22.86
N ARG A 104 37.98 -6.01 24.02
CA ARG A 104 37.72 -7.13 24.92
C ARG A 104 36.43 -7.81 24.51
N ALA A 105 36.48 -9.14 24.36
CA ALA A 105 35.31 -9.94 24.03
C ALA A 105 34.33 -10.02 25.22
N GLY A 106 33.09 -9.62 25.00
CA GLY A 106 31.97 -9.82 25.91
C GLY A 106 31.46 -11.27 25.91
N SER A 107 30.38 -11.49 26.66
CA SER A 107 29.70 -12.80 26.69
C SER A 107 29.03 -13.12 25.36
N TRP A 108 28.96 -14.42 25.04
CA TRP A 108 28.04 -14.91 24.01
C TRP A 108 26.60 -14.57 24.36
N SER A 109 25.82 -14.14 23.37
CA SER A 109 24.37 -14.05 23.48
C SER A 109 23.77 -15.43 23.77
N SER A 110 22.56 -15.45 24.31
CA SER A 110 21.72 -16.64 24.26
C SER A 110 21.56 -17.11 22.80
N PRO A 111 21.55 -18.44 22.53
CA PRO A 111 21.25 -18.95 21.20
C PRO A 111 19.88 -18.44 20.74
N HIS A 112 19.85 -17.80 19.58
CA HIS A 112 18.67 -17.27 18.93
C HIS A 112 18.19 -18.24 17.85
N PRO A 113 16.99 -18.83 18.00
CA PRO A 113 16.47 -19.82 17.06
C PRO A 113 15.95 -19.18 15.77
N PHE A 114 16.08 -19.90 14.66
CA PHE A 114 15.40 -19.59 13.41
C PHE A 114 15.14 -20.86 12.61
N SER A 115 14.16 -20.81 11.70
CA SER A 115 13.92 -21.86 10.71
C SER A 115 14.21 -21.34 9.30
N THR A 116 14.84 -22.16 8.49
CA THR A 116 14.91 -21.91 7.04
C THR A 116 13.55 -22.12 6.39
N GLY A 117 13.26 -21.29 5.38
CA GLY A 117 12.08 -21.41 4.55
C GLY A 117 12.23 -22.48 3.48
N LEU A 118 11.50 -22.31 2.39
CA LEU A 118 11.55 -23.17 1.21
C LEU A 118 12.15 -22.40 0.04
N THR A 119 13.05 -23.05 -0.70
CA THR A 119 13.36 -22.65 -2.08
C THR A 119 12.22 -23.07 -3.02
N ASP A 120 12.18 -22.48 -4.22
CA ASP A 120 11.18 -22.85 -5.24
C ASP A 120 11.16 -24.38 -5.50
N ALA A 121 12.32 -25.03 -5.52
CA ALA A 121 12.44 -26.47 -5.76
C ALA A 121 11.95 -27.33 -4.58
N SER A 122 11.97 -26.80 -3.35
CA SER A 122 11.69 -27.57 -2.14
C SER A 122 10.22 -27.65 -1.79
N TRP A 123 9.35 -26.85 -2.41
CA TRP A 123 7.91 -26.85 -2.12
C TRP A 123 7.29 -28.24 -2.28
N GLN A 124 7.56 -28.92 -3.41
CA GLN A 124 6.94 -30.20 -3.80
C GLN A 124 5.39 -30.18 -3.90
N ALA A 125 4.76 -29.07 -3.49
CA ALA A 125 3.34 -28.80 -3.57
C ALA A 125 2.94 -28.30 -4.96
N GLY A 126 1.69 -28.55 -5.33
CA GLY A 126 1.07 -28.01 -6.53
C GLY A 126 0.13 -26.87 -6.24
N TRP A 127 0.10 -25.92 -7.17
CA TRP A 127 -0.86 -24.82 -7.15
C TRP A 127 -2.25 -25.37 -7.42
N ILE A 128 -3.19 -25.05 -6.53
CA ILE A 128 -4.58 -25.50 -6.64
C ILE A 128 -5.55 -24.34 -6.80
N SER A 129 -6.61 -24.57 -7.58
CA SER A 129 -7.74 -23.66 -7.76
C SER A 129 -9.04 -24.47 -7.75
N ARG A 130 -10.19 -23.79 -7.72
CA ARG A 130 -11.48 -24.41 -8.08
C ARG A 130 -11.73 -24.32 -9.58
N ALA A 131 -12.67 -25.11 -10.08
CA ALA A 131 -13.21 -24.93 -11.43
C ALA A 131 -13.87 -23.55 -11.59
N PRO A 132 -13.74 -22.89 -12.76
CA PRO A 132 -14.50 -21.69 -13.08
C PRO A 132 -16.00 -21.88 -12.86
N GLY A 133 -16.70 -20.79 -12.57
CA GLY A 133 -18.14 -20.78 -12.37
C GLY A 133 -18.54 -20.49 -10.93
N GLY A 134 -19.73 -20.95 -10.53
CA GLY A 134 -20.31 -20.67 -9.21
C GLY A 134 -21.49 -19.71 -9.31
N ARG A 135 -21.80 -18.99 -8.24
CA ARG A 135 -22.90 -18.02 -8.24
C ARG A 135 -22.70 -16.93 -9.30
N ALA A 136 -23.74 -16.69 -10.08
CA ALA A 136 -23.77 -15.58 -11.02
C ALA A 136 -23.76 -14.25 -10.24
N PRO A 137 -23.07 -13.20 -10.74
CA PRO A 137 -23.00 -11.88 -10.10
C PRO A 137 -24.29 -11.07 -10.33
N LEU A 138 -25.40 -11.63 -9.82
CA LEU A 138 -26.76 -11.11 -9.92
C LEU A 138 -27.30 -10.84 -8.52
N GLU A 139 -27.76 -9.61 -8.27
CA GLU A 139 -28.37 -9.24 -6.99
C GLU A 139 -29.51 -8.23 -7.21
N ILE A 140 -30.56 -8.29 -6.38
CA ILE A 140 -31.51 -7.18 -6.29
C ILE A 140 -30.92 -6.13 -5.37
N HIS A 141 -30.56 -4.98 -5.94
CA HIS A 141 -30.05 -3.83 -5.20
C HIS A 141 -30.93 -2.61 -5.50
N ASN A 142 -31.48 -1.98 -4.46
CA ASN A 142 -32.34 -0.80 -4.58
C ASN A 142 -33.46 -0.95 -5.63
N ARG A 143 -34.17 -2.09 -5.63
CA ARG A 143 -35.26 -2.41 -6.58
C ARG A 143 -34.82 -2.41 -8.06
N ALA A 144 -33.61 -2.90 -8.29
CA ALA A 144 -33.08 -3.15 -9.62
C ALA A 144 -32.27 -4.45 -9.62
N LEU A 145 -32.28 -5.18 -10.74
CA LEU A 145 -31.33 -6.26 -10.96
C LEU A 145 -29.96 -5.64 -11.26
N ARG A 146 -29.02 -5.79 -10.33
CA ARG A 146 -27.61 -5.46 -10.52
C ARG A 146 -26.90 -6.65 -11.15
N VAL A 147 -26.13 -6.36 -12.20
CA VAL A 147 -25.26 -7.32 -12.88
C VAL A 147 -23.86 -6.75 -12.91
N ALA A 148 -22.86 -7.51 -12.48
CA ALA A 148 -21.46 -7.08 -12.46
C ALA A 148 -20.55 -8.09 -13.16
N GLY A 149 -19.43 -7.62 -13.72
CA GLY A 149 -18.31 -8.39 -14.29
C GLY A 149 -18.57 -9.85 -14.64
N SER A 150 -19.19 -10.12 -15.80
CA SER A 150 -19.43 -11.47 -16.32
C SER A 150 -19.36 -11.52 -17.85
N PRO A 151 -18.67 -12.51 -18.45
CA PRO A 151 -18.54 -12.61 -19.90
C PRO A 151 -19.85 -12.95 -20.61
N PHE A 152 -20.71 -13.74 -19.96
CA PHE A 152 -21.92 -14.28 -20.55
C PHE A 152 -22.91 -14.72 -19.47
N LEU A 153 -24.08 -14.08 -19.41
CA LEU A 153 -25.19 -14.45 -18.54
C LEU A 153 -26.48 -14.60 -19.36
N PRO A 154 -26.93 -15.82 -19.69
CA PRO A 154 -28.14 -16.03 -20.47
C PRO A 154 -29.36 -15.36 -19.85
N VAL A 155 -30.14 -14.67 -20.68
CA VAL A 155 -31.47 -14.20 -20.28
C VAL A 155 -32.42 -15.41 -20.28
N PRO A 156 -33.32 -15.58 -19.29
CA PRO A 156 -34.20 -16.75 -19.20
C PRO A 156 -35.36 -16.70 -20.20
N CYS A 157 -35.03 -16.71 -21.50
CA CYS A 157 -35.98 -16.77 -22.61
C CYS A 157 -35.55 -17.84 -23.64
N PRO A 158 -36.48 -18.41 -24.42
CA PRO A 158 -36.15 -19.37 -25.47
C PRO A 158 -35.33 -18.72 -26.60
N ALA A 159 -34.65 -19.57 -27.39
CA ALA A 159 -33.97 -19.15 -28.61
C ALA A 159 -34.99 -18.62 -29.64
N VAL A 160 -34.66 -17.48 -30.26
CA VAL A 160 -35.52 -16.82 -31.25
C VAL A 160 -34.70 -16.17 -32.34
N ARG A 161 -35.18 -16.26 -33.58
CA ARG A 161 -34.52 -15.70 -34.77
C ARG A 161 -34.81 -14.21 -34.96
N SER A 162 -36.01 -13.78 -34.57
CA SER A 162 -36.45 -12.39 -34.60
C SER A 162 -36.91 -12.01 -33.19
N VAL A 163 -36.32 -10.96 -32.64
CA VAL A 163 -36.49 -10.53 -31.27
C VAL A 163 -36.54 -9.02 -31.17
N ARG A 164 -37.38 -8.53 -30.26
CA ARG A 164 -37.35 -7.16 -29.80
C ARG A 164 -37.13 -7.15 -28.29
N ILE A 165 -36.09 -6.45 -27.86
CA ILE A 165 -35.68 -6.32 -26.45
C ILE A 165 -35.93 -4.88 -26.01
N GLN A 166 -36.69 -4.71 -24.94
CA GLN A 166 -36.98 -3.43 -24.32
C GLN A 166 -36.46 -3.46 -22.88
N ALA A 167 -35.52 -2.60 -22.55
CA ALA A 167 -34.89 -2.56 -21.24
C ALA A 167 -34.90 -1.14 -20.67
N ARG A 168 -35.27 -1.00 -19.40
CA ARG A 168 -35.03 0.22 -18.63
C ARG A 168 -33.84 -0.05 -17.72
N LEU A 169 -32.68 0.50 -18.08
CA LEU A 169 -31.40 0.16 -17.46
C LEU A 169 -30.53 1.39 -17.21
N ARG A 170 -29.51 1.27 -16.36
CA ARG A 170 -28.46 2.28 -16.22
C ARG A 170 -27.08 1.62 -16.11
N PRO A 171 -26.07 2.09 -16.84
CA PRO A 171 -24.68 1.81 -16.51
C PRO A 171 -24.35 2.50 -15.18
N VAL A 172 -23.93 1.73 -14.19
CA VAL A 172 -23.48 2.24 -12.88
C VAL A 172 -21.97 2.43 -12.88
N MET A 173 -21.26 1.52 -13.55
CA MET A 173 -19.81 1.54 -13.72
C MET A 173 -19.46 0.96 -15.08
N GLY A 174 -18.52 1.56 -15.80
CA GLY A 174 -18.19 1.13 -17.16
C GLY A 174 -19.40 1.20 -18.10
N LYS A 175 -19.63 0.12 -18.86
CA LYS A 175 -20.73 0.03 -19.84
C LYS A 175 -21.69 -1.10 -19.48
N ALA A 176 -22.94 -0.99 -19.90
CA ALA A 176 -23.91 -2.08 -19.87
C ALA A 176 -23.88 -2.88 -21.19
N GLY A 177 -23.54 -4.16 -21.14
CA GLY A 177 -23.49 -5.03 -22.32
C GLY A 177 -24.70 -5.96 -22.47
N MET A 178 -25.17 -6.14 -23.69
CA MET A 178 -26.15 -7.16 -24.06
C MET A 178 -25.74 -7.86 -25.36
N ILE A 179 -25.66 -9.18 -25.30
CA ILE A 179 -25.31 -10.04 -26.42
C ILE A 179 -26.59 -10.53 -27.10
N LEU A 180 -26.62 -10.39 -28.41
CA LEU A 180 -27.68 -10.85 -29.31
C LEU A 180 -27.17 -12.03 -30.13
N ARG A 181 -28.08 -12.91 -30.53
CA ARG A 181 -27.80 -14.03 -31.45
C ARG A 181 -26.62 -14.91 -31.04
N SER A 182 -26.54 -15.24 -29.76
CA SER A 182 -25.42 -16.00 -29.23
C SER A 182 -25.79 -17.46 -28.99
N SER A 183 -24.97 -18.35 -29.51
CA SER A 183 -24.98 -19.79 -29.19
C SER A 183 -24.10 -20.12 -27.97
N GLY A 184 -23.40 -19.13 -27.42
CA GLY A 184 -22.50 -19.28 -26.29
C GLY A 184 -21.48 -18.14 -26.17
N PRO A 185 -20.53 -18.25 -25.22
CA PRO A 185 -19.44 -17.29 -25.04
C PRO A 185 -18.66 -17.05 -26.34
N GLY A 186 -18.22 -15.81 -26.56
CA GLY A 186 -17.46 -15.44 -27.77
C GLY A 186 -18.25 -15.46 -29.07
N THR A 187 -19.56 -15.74 -29.05
CA THR A 187 -20.42 -15.76 -30.25
C THR A 187 -21.51 -14.69 -30.21
N GLY A 188 -22.05 -14.38 -31.39
CA GLY A 188 -23.11 -13.38 -31.54
C GLY A 188 -22.59 -11.95 -31.72
N VAL A 189 -23.42 -11.00 -31.30
CA VAL A 189 -23.18 -9.56 -31.44
C VAL A 189 -23.40 -8.89 -30.08
N LEU A 190 -22.38 -8.18 -29.59
CA LEU A 190 -22.44 -7.43 -28.34
C LEU A 190 -22.82 -5.97 -28.62
N LEU A 191 -23.91 -5.52 -28.02
CA LEU A 191 -24.25 -4.12 -27.88
C LEU A 191 -23.78 -3.62 -26.50
N GLU A 192 -22.93 -2.60 -26.49
CA GLU A 192 -22.53 -1.89 -25.28
C GLU A 192 -23.21 -0.52 -25.22
N LEU A 193 -23.80 -0.19 -24.07
CA LEU A 193 -24.34 1.12 -23.75
C LEU A 193 -23.51 1.77 -22.64
N GLY A 194 -22.90 2.91 -22.92
CA GLY A 194 -22.16 3.67 -21.92
C GLY A 194 -22.99 4.73 -21.18
N PRO A 195 -22.42 5.36 -20.15
CA PRO A 195 -23.14 6.23 -19.23
C PRO A 195 -23.70 7.50 -19.90
N ALA A 196 -23.08 7.97 -20.98
CA ALA A 196 -23.52 9.14 -21.75
C ALA A 196 -24.42 8.75 -22.94
N GLY A 197 -24.88 7.51 -22.99
CA GLY A 197 -25.76 7.00 -24.04
C GLY A 197 -25.02 6.56 -25.30
N GLU A 198 -23.69 6.50 -25.28
CA GLU A 198 -22.89 6.00 -26.39
C GLU A 198 -23.13 4.49 -26.60
N LEU A 199 -23.38 4.13 -27.85
CA LEU A 199 -23.67 2.77 -28.28
C LEU A 199 -22.52 2.26 -29.14
N VAL A 200 -22.05 1.06 -28.82
CA VAL A 200 -21.10 0.32 -29.65
C VAL A 200 -21.65 -1.07 -29.93
N LEU A 201 -21.87 -1.38 -31.19
CA LEU A 201 -22.25 -2.72 -31.66
C LEU A 201 -21.01 -3.38 -32.25
N ARG A 202 -20.63 -4.55 -31.76
CA ARG A 202 -19.43 -5.28 -32.17
C ARG A 202 -19.66 -6.78 -32.17
N ARG A 203 -18.79 -7.55 -32.83
CA ARG A 203 -18.74 -9.01 -32.65
C ARG A 203 -18.41 -9.32 -31.19
N THR A 204 -19.07 -10.29 -30.59
CA THR A 204 -18.74 -10.70 -29.21
C THR A 204 -17.28 -11.16 -29.16
N PRO A 205 -16.42 -10.58 -28.31
CA PRO A 205 -15.05 -11.05 -28.15
C PRO A 205 -15.04 -12.42 -27.46
N ASP A 206 -14.12 -13.29 -27.84
CA ASP A 206 -13.75 -14.44 -27.01
C ASP A 206 -13.02 -13.91 -25.78
N TRP A 207 -13.63 -14.06 -24.60
CA TRP A 207 -13.14 -13.44 -23.39
C TRP A 207 -13.06 -14.45 -22.25
N GLU A 208 -11.83 -14.64 -21.77
CA GLU A 208 -11.55 -15.28 -20.49
C GLU A 208 -11.02 -14.26 -19.49
N ILE A 209 -11.55 -14.30 -18.27
CA ILE A 209 -10.97 -13.62 -17.12
C ILE A 209 -9.70 -14.40 -16.74
N PRO A 210 -8.52 -13.78 -16.80
CA PRO A 210 -8.12 -12.69 -15.89
C PRO A 210 -7.76 -11.37 -16.57
N SER A 211 -8.22 -11.15 -17.80
CA SER A 211 -7.96 -9.90 -18.53
C SER A 211 -8.54 -8.67 -17.79
N PRO A 212 -7.86 -7.52 -17.77
CA PRO A 212 -8.35 -6.29 -17.14
C PRO A 212 -9.49 -5.61 -17.90
N ALA A 213 -9.69 -5.96 -19.17
CA ALA A 213 -10.81 -5.51 -19.99
C ALA A 213 -11.26 -6.61 -20.94
N ALA A 214 -12.47 -6.48 -21.49
CA ALA A 214 -12.90 -7.31 -22.61
C ALA A 214 -11.91 -7.09 -23.79
N PRO A 215 -11.46 -8.17 -24.47
CA PRO A 215 -10.59 -8.06 -25.63
C PRO A 215 -11.22 -7.24 -26.75
N ASP A 216 -10.39 -6.61 -27.58
CA ASP A 216 -10.86 -5.94 -28.78
C ASP A 216 -11.48 -6.94 -29.76
N SER A 217 -12.54 -6.49 -30.44
CA SER A 217 -13.24 -7.24 -31.48
C SER A 217 -13.77 -6.30 -32.57
N GLU A 218 -14.16 -6.88 -33.70
CA GLU A 218 -14.68 -6.14 -34.86
C GLU A 218 -15.90 -5.27 -34.48
N VAL A 219 -15.74 -3.95 -34.59
CA VAL A 219 -16.82 -2.98 -34.40
C VAL A 219 -17.66 -2.92 -35.68
N LEU A 220 -18.96 -3.21 -35.54
CA LEU A 220 -19.94 -3.22 -36.63
C LEU A 220 -20.65 -1.86 -36.78
N GLY A 221 -20.76 -1.10 -35.68
CA GLY A 221 -21.35 0.23 -35.70
C GLY A 221 -21.20 0.97 -34.38
N THR A 222 -21.20 2.30 -34.42
CA THR A 222 -21.18 3.17 -33.23
C THR A 222 -22.18 4.31 -33.41
N ALA A 223 -22.79 4.75 -32.32
CA ALA A 223 -23.70 5.90 -32.31
C ALA A 223 -23.70 6.57 -30.94
N ALA A 224 -24.08 7.85 -30.86
CA ALA A 224 -24.29 8.55 -29.60
C ALA A 224 -25.39 9.62 -29.75
N PRO A 225 -26.18 9.89 -28.69
CA PRO A 225 -27.13 10.99 -28.70
C PRO A 225 -26.42 12.35 -28.79
N ALA A 226 -27.01 13.28 -29.55
CA ALA A 226 -26.44 14.61 -29.81
C ALA A 226 -26.95 15.69 -28.83
N GLY A 227 -26.05 16.59 -28.41
CA GLY A 227 -26.37 17.79 -27.63
C GLY A 227 -27.07 17.50 -26.28
N ASP A 228 -28.06 18.31 -25.92
CA ASP A 228 -28.81 18.22 -24.65
C ASP A 228 -29.61 16.91 -24.44
N ARG A 229 -29.57 15.98 -25.39
CA ARG A 229 -30.23 14.66 -25.28
C ARG A 229 -29.34 13.59 -24.64
N GLN A 230 -28.12 13.92 -24.25
CA GLN A 230 -27.24 12.99 -23.54
C GLN A 230 -27.78 12.72 -22.12
N PRO A 231 -27.97 11.44 -21.74
CA PRO A 231 -28.34 11.09 -20.38
C PRO A 231 -27.25 11.53 -19.40
N GLY A 232 -27.67 11.96 -18.21
CA GLY A 232 -26.75 12.22 -17.11
C GLY A 232 -26.14 10.92 -16.58
N PRO A 233 -24.93 10.96 -15.98
CA PRO A 233 -24.32 9.79 -15.34
C PRO A 233 -25.27 9.12 -14.34
N GLY A 234 -25.37 7.79 -14.38
CA GLY A 234 -26.22 7.01 -13.48
C GLY A 234 -27.73 7.16 -13.70
N SER A 235 -28.16 7.85 -14.76
CA SER A 235 -29.58 7.99 -15.09
C SER A 235 -30.16 6.73 -15.73
N TRP A 236 -31.45 6.49 -15.50
CA TRP A 236 -32.20 5.42 -16.15
C TRP A 236 -32.42 5.75 -17.64
N GLN A 237 -32.10 4.79 -18.50
CA GLN A 237 -32.21 4.89 -19.94
C GLN A 237 -33.16 3.80 -20.46
N ASP A 238 -34.04 4.17 -21.38
CA ASP A 238 -34.96 3.25 -22.04
C ASP A 238 -34.35 2.81 -23.40
N LEU A 239 -33.88 1.57 -23.46
CA LEU A 239 -33.24 0.94 -24.61
C LEU A 239 -34.24 0.03 -25.33
N ASP A 240 -34.38 0.18 -26.65
CA ASP A 240 -35.20 -0.67 -27.52
C ASP A 240 -34.35 -1.21 -28.67
N ILE A 241 -34.22 -2.52 -28.76
CA ILE A 241 -33.47 -3.21 -29.81
C ILE A 241 -34.44 -4.06 -30.61
N SER A 242 -34.48 -3.87 -31.92
CA SER A 242 -35.18 -4.75 -32.85
C SER A 242 -34.17 -5.49 -33.71
N ASP A 243 -34.28 -6.80 -33.75
CA ASP A 243 -33.46 -7.68 -34.54
C ASP A 243 -34.38 -8.63 -35.32
N ASP A 244 -34.47 -8.43 -36.64
CA ASP A 244 -35.32 -9.24 -37.53
C ASP A 244 -34.59 -10.44 -38.16
N GLY A 245 -33.36 -10.71 -37.71
CA GLY A 245 -32.47 -11.74 -38.27
C GLY A 245 -31.68 -11.29 -39.50
N LEU A 246 -31.88 -10.07 -40.00
CA LEU A 246 -31.10 -9.46 -41.09
C LEU A 246 -30.49 -8.11 -40.67
N THR A 247 -31.25 -7.29 -39.96
CA THR A 247 -30.88 -5.94 -39.56
C THR A 247 -31.13 -5.76 -38.07
N ILE A 248 -30.16 -5.19 -37.37
CA ILE A 248 -30.27 -4.78 -35.97
C ILE A 248 -30.52 -3.28 -35.94
N ARG A 249 -31.60 -2.86 -35.27
CA ARG A 249 -31.98 -1.47 -35.01
C ARG A 249 -31.94 -1.20 -33.52
N VAL A 250 -31.29 -0.12 -33.11
CA VAL A 250 -31.18 0.26 -31.70
C VAL A 250 -31.71 1.68 -31.53
N SER A 251 -32.66 1.83 -30.62
CA SER A 251 -33.22 3.11 -30.20
C SER A 251 -32.95 3.37 -28.72
N LEU A 252 -32.66 4.63 -28.37
CA LEU A 252 -32.45 5.08 -26.99
C LEU A 252 -33.40 6.26 -26.72
N GLY A 253 -34.20 6.17 -25.65
CA GLY A 253 -35.19 7.21 -25.32
C GLY A 253 -36.20 7.47 -26.44
N GLY A 254 -36.51 6.45 -27.25
CA GLY A 254 -37.42 6.55 -28.40
C GLY A 254 -36.80 7.12 -29.69
N THR A 255 -35.50 7.43 -29.71
CA THR A 255 -34.78 7.88 -30.92
C THR A 255 -33.97 6.72 -31.50
N GLU A 256 -34.17 6.36 -32.78
CA GLU A 256 -33.32 5.38 -33.49
C GLU A 256 -31.91 5.98 -33.68
N LEU A 257 -30.90 5.32 -33.14
CA LEU A 257 -29.50 5.78 -33.18
C LEU A 257 -28.62 4.91 -34.06
N LEU A 258 -28.94 3.62 -34.21
CA LEU A 258 -28.09 2.67 -34.92
C LEU A 258 -28.94 1.70 -35.76
N VAL A 259 -28.53 1.50 -37.01
CA VAL A 259 -29.09 0.49 -37.94
C VAL A 259 -27.90 -0.21 -38.62
N VAL A 260 -27.76 -1.51 -38.39
CA VAL A 260 -26.64 -2.30 -38.95
C VAL A 260 -27.17 -3.59 -39.54
N ASP A 261 -26.79 -3.87 -40.79
CA ASP A 261 -27.10 -5.13 -41.45
C ASP A 261 -26.13 -6.21 -40.99
N VAL A 262 -26.67 -7.15 -40.22
CA VAL A 262 -25.95 -8.33 -39.73
C VAL A 262 -26.87 -9.52 -40.03
N PRO A 263 -26.63 -10.31 -41.07
CA PRO A 263 -27.43 -11.52 -41.32
C PRO A 263 -27.21 -12.58 -40.24
N ALA A 264 -28.29 -13.21 -39.76
CA ALA A 264 -28.21 -14.31 -38.80
C ALA A 264 -27.58 -15.56 -39.43
N SER A 265 -26.93 -16.37 -38.59
CA SER A 265 -26.41 -17.67 -39.03
C SER A 265 -27.55 -18.66 -39.26
N ALA A 266 -27.26 -19.82 -39.87
CA ALA A 266 -28.27 -20.88 -40.02
C ALA A 266 -28.56 -21.64 -38.71
N ASP A 267 -27.93 -21.26 -37.60
CA ASP A 267 -28.10 -21.91 -36.30
C ASP A 267 -29.46 -21.53 -35.67
N SER A 268 -30.15 -22.53 -35.12
CA SER A 268 -31.48 -22.38 -34.50
C SER A 268 -31.43 -22.28 -32.97
N GLY A 269 -30.22 -22.31 -32.38
CA GLY A 269 -30.00 -22.29 -30.93
C GLY A 269 -29.65 -20.94 -30.32
N GLU A 270 -29.63 -19.85 -31.09
CA GLU A 270 -29.16 -18.53 -30.66
C GLU A 270 -30.08 -17.84 -29.62
N ARG A 271 -29.49 -17.23 -28.58
CA ARG A 271 -30.20 -16.59 -27.45
C ARG A 271 -29.63 -15.20 -27.13
N ALA A 272 -30.35 -14.45 -26.29
CA ALA A 272 -29.87 -13.21 -25.70
C ALA A 272 -29.16 -13.47 -24.36
N ALA A 273 -28.13 -12.69 -24.06
CA ALA A 273 -27.40 -12.74 -22.79
C ALA A 273 -26.99 -11.33 -22.33
N LEU A 274 -26.80 -11.16 -21.03
CA LEU A 274 -26.14 -9.98 -20.48
C LEU A 274 -24.63 -10.19 -20.44
N HIS A 275 -23.90 -9.10 -20.60
CA HIS A 275 -22.44 -9.07 -20.56
C HIS A 275 -21.99 -7.85 -19.78
N GLN A 276 -21.03 -8.04 -18.88
CA GLN A 276 -20.37 -6.94 -18.19
C GLN A 276 -18.86 -7.18 -18.20
N GLY A 277 -18.09 -6.24 -18.74
CA GLY A 277 -16.63 -6.29 -18.66
C GLY A 277 -16.12 -6.25 -17.20
N PRO A 278 -14.83 -6.48 -16.96
CA PRO A 278 -14.23 -6.23 -15.66
C PRO A 278 -14.54 -4.81 -15.20
N ARG A 279 -14.92 -4.66 -13.93
CA ARG A 279 -15.29 -3.35 -13.35
C ARG A 279 -16.36 -2.62 -14.17
N SER A 280 -17.23 -3.37 -14.85
CA SER A 280 -18.47 -2.86 -15.40
C SER A 280 -19.64 -3.41 -14.57
N GLN A 281 -20.63 -2.56 -14.38
CA GLN A 281 -21.83 -2.85 -13.61
C GLN A 281 -22.99 -2.10 -14.24
N ALA A 282 -24.10 -2.81 -14.43
CA ALA A 282 -25.35 -2.21 -14.85
C ALA A 282 -26.50 -2.64 -13.93
N GLU A 283 -27.49 -1.78 -13.83
CA GLU A 283 -28.72 -2.04 -13.10
C GLU A 283 -29.90 -1.99 -14.06
N TYR A 284 -30.82 -2.95 -13.93
CA TYR A 284 -32.00 -3.09 -14.76
C TYR A 284 -33.25 -2.97 -13.89
N ALA A 285 -34.07 -1.95 -14.16
CA ALA A 285 -35.38 -1.80 -13.53
C ALA A 285 -36.41 -2.71 -14.20
N ARG A 286 -36.33 -2.84 -15.53
CA ARG A 286 -37.21 -3.68 -16.34
C ARG A 286 -36.48 -4.29 -17.51
N LEU A 287 -36.84 -5.51 -17.86
CA LEU A 287 -36.39 -6.20 -19.06
C LEU A 287 -37.57 -6.95 -19.67
N LYS A 288 -37.91 -6.62 -20.91
CA LYS A 288 -38.98 -7.25 -21.67
C LYS A 288 -38.44 -7.74 -23.01
N ILE A 289 -38.72 -9.00 -23.33
CA ILE A 289 -38.33 -9.62 -24.60
C ILE A 289 -39.58 -10.14 -25.28
N THR A 290 -39.78 -9.70 -26.52
CA THR A 290 -40.82 -10.21 -27.42
C THR A 290 -40.17 -10.84 -28.62
N GLY A 291 -40.69 -11.96 -29.10
CA GLY A 291 -40.15 -12.60 -30.29
C GLY A 291 -41.19 -13.41 -31.05
N GLU A 292 -40.73 -14.05 -32.12
CA GLU A 292 -41.55 -14.94 -32.93
C GLU A 292 -41.36 -16.39 -32.50
N VAL A 293 -42.47 -17.06 -32.19
CA VAL A 293 -42.52 -18.51 -31.96
C VAL A 293 -43.35 -19.16 -33.05
N PRO A 294 -43.16 -20.46 -33.36
CA PRO A 294 -43.92 -21.13 -34.42
C PRO A 294 -45.43 -20.88 -34.30
N GLY A 295 -46.01 -20.16 -35.27
CA GLY A 295 -47.44 -19.85 -35.35
C GLY A 295 -47.92 -18.56 -34.67
N ARG A 296 -47.06 -17.78 -33.98
CA ARG A 296 -47.43 -16.48 -33.36
C ARG A 296 -46.26 -15.47 -33.35
N SER A 297 -46.42 -14.36 -34.07
CA SER A 297 -45.51 -13.21 -34.01
C SER A 297 -45.89 -12.27 -32.85
N GLY A 298 -44.90 -11.59 -32.25
CA GLY A 298 -45.10 -10.64 -31.15
C GLY A 298 -45.42 -11.26 -29.78
N THR A 299 -45.01 -12.52 -29.57
CA THR A 299 -45.24 -13.21 -28.28
C THR A 299 -44.30 -12.65 -27.22
N ILE A 300 -44.82 -12.35 -26.02
CA ILE A 300 -43.99 -11.97 -24.86
C ILE A 300 -43.29 -13.24 -24.36
N LEU A 301 -41.96 -13.23 -24.41
CA LEU A 301 -41.10 -14.34 -23.98
C LEU A 301 -40.56 -14.13 -22.57
N LEU A 302 -40.39 -12.87 -22.17
CA LEU A 302 -39.94 -12.44 -20.86
C LEU A 302 -40.51 -11.04 -20.58
N ASP A 303 -41.01 -10.81 -19.37
CA ASP A 303 -41.43 -9.48 -18.88
C ASP A 303 -41.11 -9.39 -17.38
N HIS A 304 -39.87 -9.00 -17.07
CA HIS A 304 -39.37 -8.90 -15.71
C HIS A 304 -39.38 -7.45 -15.23
N ARG A 305 -39.89 -7.23 -14.01
CA ARG A 305 -40.04 -5.92 -13.39
C ARG A 305 -39.39 -5.91 -12.01
N PHE A 306 -38.14 -5.49 -11.95
CA PHE A 306 -37.37 -5.42 -10.71
C PHE A 306 -37.71 -4.17 -9.88
N ASP A 307 -38.29 -3.15 -10.53
CA ASP A 307 -38.80 -1.94 -9.88
C ASP A 307 -40.17 -2.14 -9.18
N ALA A 308 -40.74 -3.35 -9.24
CA ALA A 308 -42.00 -3.73 -8.61
C ALA A 308 -41.84 -3.97 -7.08
N ALA A 309 -42.84 -4.60 -6.43
CA ALA A 309 -42.70 -4.98 -5.02
C ALA A 309 -41.53 -5.98 -4.86
N GLU A 310 -40.95 -6.06 -3.67
CA GLU A 310 -39.75 -6.90 -3.43
C GLU A 310 -40.00 -8.38 -3.78
N ASP A 311 -41.17 -8.91 -3.42
CA ASP A 311 -41.59 -10.27 -3.79
C ASP A 311 -41.63 -10.49 -5.31
N ASP A 312 -42.10 -9.51 -6.08
CA ASP A 312 -42.15 -9.58 -7.56
C ASP A 312 -40.75 -9.55 -8.18
N ALA A 313 -39.86 -8.72 -7.62
CA ALA A 313 -38.47 -8.63 -8.05
C ALA A 313 -37.71 -9.94 -7.76
N LEU A 314 -37.92 -10.52 -6.57
CA LEU A 314 -37.37 -11.81 -6.20
C LEU A 314 -37.95 -12.95 -7.05
N ALA A 315 -39.25 -12.93 -7.35
CA ALA A 315 -39.90 -13.89 -8.25
C ALA A 315 -39.37 -13.78 -9.70
N SER A 316 -39.05 -12.57 -10.15
CA SER A 316 -38.39 -12.35 -11.45
C SER A 316 -36.97 -12.94 -11.44
N LEU A 317 -36.16 -12.60 -10.42
CA LEU A 317 -34.80 -13.13 -10.26
C LEU A 317 -34.78 -14.66 -10.12
N ALA A 318 -35.79 -15.27 -9.49
CA ALA A 318 -35.89 -16.72 -9.34
C ALA A 318 -35.96 -17.50 -10.67
N GLN A 319 -36.28 -16.83 -11.78
CA GLN A 319 -36.28 -17.43 -13.13
C GLN A 319 -34.91 -17.40 -13.81
N TRP A 320 -33.97 -16.59 -13.31
CA TRP A 320 -32.61 -16.50 -13.86
C TRP A 320 -31.77 -17.68 -13.40
N ASP A 321 -30.82 -18.09 -14.24
CA ASP A 321 -29.76 -18.98 -13.78
C ASP A 321 -28.92 -18.24 -12.74
N ARG A 322 -28.91 -18.79 -11.52
CA ARG A 322 -28.13 -18.24 -10.41
C ARG A 322 -26.71 -18.78 -10.39
N THR A 323 -26.36 -19.58 -11.38
CA THR A 323 -25.03 -20.13 -11.57
C THR A 323 -24.46 -19.74 -12.93
N THR A 324 -23.15 -19.75 -13.04
CA THR A 324 -22.44 -19.56 -14.30
C THR A 324 -21.32 -20.59 -14.40
N GLY A 325 -20.98 -21.01 -15.61
CA GLY A 325 -19.80 -21.84 -15.87
C GLY A 325 -18.52 -21.02 -16.08
N HIS A 326 -18.63 -19.69 -16.06
CA HIS A 326 -17.52 -18.79 -16.40
C HIS A 326 -16.83 -18.24 -15.16
N ARG A 327 -15.52 -18.07 -15.28
CA ARG A 327 -14.70 -17.38 -14.28
C ARG A 327 -15.25 -15.96 -14.10
N GLN A 328 -15.40 -15.56 -12.84
CA GLN A 328 -15.83 -14.21 -12.45
C GLN A 328 -14.64 -13.45 -11.86
N PRO A 329 -14.63 -12.12 -11.89
CA PRO A 329 -13.53 -11.32 -11.37
C PRO A 329 -13.56 -11.23 -9.83
N ASP A 330 -14.53 -11.82 -9.13
CA ASP A 330 -14.57 -11.93 -7.67
C ASP A 330 -14.90 -13.37 -7.26
N GLU A 331 -13.88 -14.14 -6.88
CA GLU A 331 -13.99 -15.55 -6.48
C GLU A 331 -13.56 -15.77 -5.04
N TRP A 332 -14.46 -16.36 -4.28
CA TRP A 332 -14.19 -16.88 -2.95
C TRP A 332 -14.19 -18.40 -2.98
N THR A 333 -13.07 -19.00 -2.59
CA THR A 333 -12.85 -20.45 -2.67
C THR A 333 -12.52 -21.04 -1.31
N LEU A 334 -13.25 -22.06 -0.91
CA LEU A 334 -12.94 -22.90 0.24
C LEU A 334 -12.16 -24.13 -0.23
N PHE A 335 -10.95 -24.31 0.27
CA PHE A 335 -10.13 -25.49 0.07
C PHE A 335 -10.14 -26.38 1.31
N ARG A 336 -10.09 -27.70 1.08
CA ARG A 336 -9.97 -28.71 2.14
C ARG A 336 -8.90 -29.75 1.78
N GLY A 337 -8.01 -29.98 2.74
CA GLY A 337 -7.04 -31.06 2.76
C GLY A 337 -7.09 -31.77 4.12
N THR A 338 -6.45 -32.93 4.22
CA THR A 338 -6.40 -33.69 5.47
C THR A 338 -5.03 -34.31 5.63
N MET A 339 -4.47 -34.20 6.84
CA MET A 339 -3.22 -34.85 7.21
C MET A 339 -3.50 -35.92 8.27
N ALA A 340 -3.03 -37.14 8.04
CA ALA A 340 -2.98 -38.14 9.11
C ALA A 340 -1.72 -37.90 9.96
N LEU A 341 -1.88 -37.87 11.29
CA LEU A 341 -0.73 -37.80 12.20
C LEU A 341 -0.21 -39.21 12.46
N ASP A 342 1.02 -39.51 12.04
CA ASP A 342 1.58 -40.87 12.11
C ASP A 342 2.30 -41.17 13.44
N GLY A 343 2.37 -40.20 14.36
CA GLY A 343 3.06 -40.32 15.64
C GLY A 343 2.92 -39.04 16.48
N THR A 344 3.67 -38.99 17.58
CA THR A 344 3.74 -37.79 18.43
C THR A 344 4.48 -36.67 17.72
N VAL A 345 3.81 -35.52 17.57
CA VAL A 345 4.35 -34.35 16.87
C VAL A 345 5.42 -33.68 17.71
N ARG A 346 6.63 -33.56 17.14
CA ARG A 346 7.76 -32.84 17.73
C ARG A 346 7.84 -31.41 17.22
N ARG A 347 7.56 -31.22 15.93
CA ARG A 347 7.64 -29.94 15.21
C ARG A 347 6.66 -29.97 14.06
N ALA A 348 5.97 -28.85 13.83
CA ALA A 348 5.19 -28.65 12.62
C ALA A 348 5.34 -27.23 12.05
N ARG A 349 5.44 -27.13 10.72
CA ARG A 349 5.55 -25.87 9.98
C ARG A 349 4.57 -25.84 8.83
N LEU A 350 3.80 -24.76 8.77
CA LEU A 350 2.87 -24.44 7.69
C LEU A 350 3.49 -23.35 6.81
N PHE A 351 3.63 -23.61 5.52
CA PHE A 351 4.03 -22.64 4.49
C PHE A 351 2.88 -22.42 3.53
N VAL A 352 2.55 -21.17 3.24
CA VAL A 352 1.42 -20.81 2.38
C VAL A 352 1.79 -19.69 1.44
N ALA A 353 1.43 -19.85 0.17
CA ALA A 353 1.39 -18.77 -0.81
C ALA A 353 0.01 -18.74 -1.47
N ALA A 354 -0.45 -17.57 -1.86
CA ALA A 354 -1.72 -17.40 -2.54
C ALA A 354 -1.63 -16.25 -3.54
N HIS A 355 -2.41 -16.32 -4.62
CA HIS A 355 -2.64 -15.15 -5.46
C HIS A 355 -3.81 -14.35 -4.89
N HIS A 356 -3.54 -13.11 -4.48
CA HIS A 356 -4.34 -12.25 -3.60
C HIS A 356 -4.34 -12.74 -2.16
N HIS A 357 -5.48 -12.98 -1.52
CA HIS A 357 -5.56 -13.19 -0.08
C HIS A 357 -6.00 -14.62 0.26
N ALA A 358 -5.31 -15.26 1.22
CA ALA A 358 -5.78 -16.52 1.78
C ALA A 358 -5.64 -16.57 3.31
N GLN A 359 -6.59 -17.24 3.96
CA GLN A 359 -6.54 -17.57 5.39
C GLN A 359 -6.60 -19.08 5.55
N VAL A 360 -5.63 -19.66 6.27
CA VAL A 360 -5.49 -21.10 6.48
C VAL A 360 -5.73 -21.44 7.94
N SER A 361 -6.57 -22.46 8.17
CA SER A 361 -6.83 -23.03 9.47
C SER A 361 -6.37 -24.49 9.52
N VAL A 362 -5.81 -24.90 10.65
CA VAL A 362 -5.44 -26.28 10.95
C VAL A 362 -6.27 -26.74 12.14
N ALA A 363 -6.95 -27.88 12.02
CA ALA A 363 -7.90 -28.35 13.04
C ALA A 363 -8.97 -27.30 13.43
N GLY A 364 -9.42 -26.50 12.46
CA GLY A 364 -10.38 -25.41 12.70
C GLY A 364 -9.80 -24.18 13.40
N THR A 365 -8.51 -24.17 13.75
CA THR A 365 -7.82 -23.01 14.34
C THR A 365 -7.18 -22.17 13.25
N PRO A 366 -7.52 -20.87 13.09
CA PRO A 366 -6.82 -19.97 12.17
C PRO A 366 -5.33 -19.89 12.53
N CYS A 367 -4.46 -20.23 11.58
CA CYS A 367 -3.02 -20.37 11.82
C CYS A 367 -2.19 -19.37 11.01
N LEU A 368 -2.61 -19.03 9.79
CA LEU A 368 -1.83 -18.18 8.90
C LEU A 368 -2.70 -17.45 7.88
N GLY A 369 -2.49 -16.15 7.73
CA GLY A 369 -3.00 -15.35 6.62
C GLY A 369 -1.86 -14.97 5.68
N THR A 370 -2.10 -14.89 4.38
CA THR A 370 -1.12 -14.46 3.39
C THR A 370 -1.74 -13.55 2.34
N THR A 371 -0.96 -12.61 1.81
CA THR A 371 -1.40 -11.73 0.71
C THR A 371 -0.32 -11.47 -0.32
N SER A 372 -0.65 -11.63 -1.60
CA SER A 372 0.27 -11.33 -2.69
C SER A 372 -0.47 -10.81 -3.92
N PHE A 373 -0.21 -9.55 -4.26
CA PHE A 373 -0.82 -8.87 -5.40
C PHE A 373 0.09 -8.77 -6.65
N GLY A 374 1.30 -9.32 -6.55
CA GLY A 374 2.33 -9.23 -7.59
C GLY A 374 2.05 -10.08 -8.83
N TYR A 375 2.76 -9.78 -9.91
CA TYR A 375 2.74 -10.56 -11.14
C TYR A 375 3.35 -11.96 -10.97
N PRO A 376 3.13 -12.89 -11.92
CA PRO A 376 3.88 -14.14 -11.98
C PRO A 376 5.40 -13.93 -11.77
N GLY A 377 5.93 -14.53 -10.70
CA GLY A 377 7.34 -14.47 -10.30
C GLY A 377 7.69 -13.42 -9.24
N GLU A 378 6.69 -12.65 -8.80
CA GLU A 378 6.81 -11.59 -7.80
C GLU A 378 5.99 -11.91 -6.53
N GLY A 379 5.49 -13.15 -6.44
CA GLY A 379 4.62 -13.56 -5.34
C GLY A 379 5.36 -13.81 -4.04
N TYR A 380 4.67 -13.66 -2.91
CA TYR A 380 5.23 -13.93 -1.58
C TYR A 380 4.64 -15.18 -0.94
N PHE A 381 5.39 -15.79 -0.04
CA PHE A 381 4.90 -16.83 0.87
C PHE A 381 5.22 -16.50 2.33
N ASP A 382 4.37 -17.03 3.22
CA ASP A 382 4.54 -16.93 4.67
C ASP A 382 4.71 -18.30 5.31
N ALA A 383 5.16 -18.30 6.56
CA ALA A 383 5.33 -19.49 7.37
C ALA A 383 4.75 -19.28 8.78
N ALA A 384 4.17 -20.34 9.35
CA ALA A 384 3.68 -20.39 10.72
C ALA A 384 4.17 -21.65 11.45
N ASP A 385 4.43 -21.50 12.75
CA ASP A 385 4.61 -22.62 13.67
C ASP A 385 3.24 -23.13 14.12
N VAL A 386 2.89 -24.35 13.71
CA VAL A 386 1.62 -25.01 14.07
C VAL A 386 1.83 -26.23 14.97
N THR A 387 3.02 -26.33 15.59
CA THR A 387 3.42 -27.47 16.43
C THR A 387 2.41 -27.68 17.56
N GLY A 388 2.05 -26.64 18.30
CA GLY A 388 1.11 -26.73 19.42
C GLY A 388 -0.29 -27.16 18.99
N VAL A 389 -0.77 -26.69 17.84
CA VAL A 389 -2.09 -27.05 17.29
C VAL A 389 -2.16 -28.55 16.97
N LEU A 390 -1.13 -29.08 16.29
CA LEU A 390 -1.10 -30.50 15.93
C LEU A 390 -0.76 -31.42 17.11
N ALA A 391 0.12 -31.01 18.02
CA ALA A 391 0.47 -31.79 19.21
C ALA A 391 -0.70 -31.99 20.18
N ALA A 392 -1.73 -31.13 20.11
CA ALA A 392 -2.97 -31.29 20.88
C ALA A 392 -3.86 -32.45 20.38
N HIS A 393 -3.55 -33.05 19.22
CA HIS A 393 -4.33 -34.12 18.61
C HIS A 393 -3.64 -35.48 18.77
N PRO A 394 -4.39 -36.57 19.04
CA PRO A 394 -3.81 -37.90 19.16
C PRO A 394 -3.20 -38.40 17.84
N ALA A 395 -2.13 -39.19 17.94
CA ALA A 395 -1.61 -39.95 16.81
C ALA A 395 -2.70 -40.85 16.19
N GLY A 396 -2.67 -41.00 14.87
CA GLY A 396 -3.67 -41.70 14.06
C GLY A 396 -4.89 -40.86 13.70
N THR A 397 -5.02 -39.63 14.22
CA THR A 397 -6.18 -38.77 13.94
C THR A 397 -6.00 -38.02 12.61
N PRO A 398 -7.00 -38.04 11.71
CA PRO A 398 -7.03 -37.15 10.56
C PRO A 398 -7.29 -35.71 11.01
N VAL A 399 -6.39 -34.79 10.66
CA VAL A 399 -6.50 -33.37 10.98
C VAL A 399 -6.87 -32.60 9.71
N PRO A 400 -7.99 -31.85 9.70
CA PRO A 400 -8.38 -31.04 8.56
C PRO A 400 -7.47 -29.80 8.44
N VAL A 401 -7.12 -29.47 7.21
CA VAL A 401 -6.51 -28.19 6.83
C VAL A 401 -7.46 -27.52 5.87
N THR A 402 -7.98 -26.35 6.26
CA THR A 402 -8.91 -25.57 5.44
C THR A 402 -8.30 -24.25 5.05
N ALA A 403 -8.63 -23.75 3.87
CA ALA A 403 -8.20 -22.43 3.44
C ALA A 403 -9.33 -21.67 2.75
N LEU A 404 -9.52 -20.40 3.12
CA LEU A 404 -10.38 -19.46 2.42
C LEU A 404 -9.50 -18.57 1.55
N LEU A 405 -9.60 -18.72 0.23
CA LEU A 405 -8.95 -17.86 -0.77
C LEU A 405 -9.95 -16.84 -1.28
N HIS A 406 -9.54 -15.58 -1.35
CA HIS A 406 -10.26 -14.51 -2.04
C HIS A 406 -9.39 -13.99 -3.18
N TRP A 407 -9.85 -14.21 -4.42
CA TRP A 407 -9.22 -13.72 -5.63
C TRP A 407 -10.20 -12.81 -6.37
N TYR A 408 -9.83 -11.56 -6.60
CA TYR A 408 -10.73 -10.51 -7.07
C TYR A 408 -10.22 -9.77 -8.32
N GLY A 409 -9.53 -10.52 -9.19
CA GLY A 409 -9.11 -10.07 -10.52
C GLY A 409 -8.12 -8.88 -10.55
N PRO A 410 -7.63 -8.50 -11.74
CA PRO A 410 -6.72 -7.36 -11.88
C PRO A 410 -7.35 -6.03 -11.44
N GLY A 411 -6.58 -5.24 -10.70
CA GLY A 411 -7.02 -4.06 -9.95
C GLY A 411 -6.01 -2.92 -10.01
N GLN A 412 -6.37 -1.72 -9.57
CA GLN A 412 -5.33 -0.83 -9.05
C GLN A 412 -4.71 -1.53 -7.82
N GLY A 413 -3.38 -1.61 -7.73
CA GLY A 413 -2.72 -2.39 -6.67
C GLY A 413 -2.77 -3.93 -6.84
N ARG A 414 -3.35 -4.49 -7.92
CA ARG A 414 -3.35 -5.95 -8.20
C ARG A 414 -2.98 -6.29 -9.64
N ALA A 415 -1.98 -7.14 -9.81
CA ALA A 415 -1.59 -7.65 -11.12
C ALA A 415 -2.65 -8.56 -11.75
N ALA A 416 -2.61 -8.68 -13.08
CA ALA A 416 -3.35 -9.73 -13.78
C ALA A 416 -2.71 -11.10 -13.51
N GLY A 417 -3.56 -12.11 -13.27
CA GLY A 417 -3.13 -13.49 -13.04
C GLY A 417 -4.32 -14.38 -12.66
N VAL A 418 -4.09 -15.67 -12.43
CA VAL A 418 -5.15 -16.66 -12.15
C VAL A 418 -5.26 -16.96 -10.64
N PRO A 419 -6.41 -17.41 -10.10
CA PRO A 419 -6.48 -17.81 -8.71
C PRO A 419 -5.58 -19.03 -8.45
N GLY A 420 -4.90 -19.02 -7.31
CA GLY A 420 -4.01 -20.10 -6.92
C GLY A 420 -3.73 -20.09 -5.44
N LEU A 421 -3.75 -21.28 -4.83
CA LEU A 421 -3.31 -21.53 -3.47
C LEU A 421 -2.20 -22.59 -3.49
N LEU A 422 -1.15 -22.35 -2.70
CA LEU A 422 -0.05 -23.29 -2.47
C LEU A 422 0.11 -23.50 -0.96
N VAL A 423 0.01 -24.75 -0.51
CA VAL A 423 0.12 -25.12 0.91
C VAL A 423 1.13 -26.25 1.07
N ARG A 424 2.02 -26.11 2.06
CA ARG A 424 2.82 -27.21 2.57
C ARG A 424 2.78 -27.21 4.08
N LEU A 425 2.40 -28.34 4.67
CA LEU A 425 2.48 -28.60 6.11
C LEU A 425 3.47 -29.74 6.34
N SER A 426 4.59 -29.45 6.97
CA SER A 426 5.60 -30.44 7.34
C SER A 426 5.50 -30.74 8.84
N VAL A 427 5.58 -32.02 9.21
CA VAL A 427 5.48 -32.50 10.60
C VAL A 427 6.62 -33.48 10.87
N ASP A 428 7.52 -33.14 11.78
CA ASP A 428 8.53 -34.06 12.29
C ASP A 428 8.02 -34.72 13.58
N TYR A 429 8.17 -36.04 13.67
CA TYR A 429 7.75 -36.84 14.82
C TYR A 429 8.92 -37.15 15.76
N ASP A 430 8.62 -37.54 17.00
CA ASP A 430 9.65 -37.89 18.00
C ASP A 430 10.49 -39.12 17.62
N ASP A 431 9.95 -40.03 16.82
CA ASP A 431 10.65 -41.22 16.33
C ASP A 431 11.58 -40.94 15.13
N GLY A 432 11.68 -39.67 14.71
CA GLY A 432 12.52 -39.22 13.60
C GLY A 432 11.88 -39.31 12.22
N ARG A 433 10.65 -39.84 12.09
CA ARG A 433 9.90 -39.78 10.83
C ARG A 433 9.43 -38.35 10.54
N ARG A 434 9.15 -38.07 9.25
CA ARG A 434 8.57 -36.81 8.79
C ARG A 434 7.36 -37.07 7.90
N GLY A 435 6.22 -36.48 8.27
CA GLY A 435 5.03 -36.39 7.44
C GLY A 435 4.98 -35.06 6.71
N VAL A 436 4.45 -35.04 5.48
CA VAL A 436 4.24 -33.81 4.72
C VAL A 436 2.89 -33.87 4.02
N LEU A 437 2.03 -32.89 4.28
CA LEU A 437 0.86 -32.60 3.47
C LEU A 437 1.21 -31.46 2.49
N VAL A 438 0.93 -31.67 1.22
CA VAL A 438 1.08 -30.64 0.18
C VAL A 438 -0.24 -30.41 -0.55
N SER A 439 -0.49 -29.17 -0.98
CA SER A 439 -1.56 -28.88 -1.95
C SER A 439 -1.29 -29.61 -3.27
N GLY A 440 -2.35 -30.08 -3.93
CA GLY A 440 -2.25 -30.85 -5.17
C GLY A 440 -3.39 -31.87 -5.33
N PRO A 441 -3.17 -32.95 -6.10
CA PRO A 441 -4.15 -34.03 -6.24
C PRO A 441 -4.61 -34.57 -4.87
N GLY A 442 -5.92 -34.68 -4.67
CA GLY A 442 -6.53 -35.13 -3.42
C GLY A 442 -7.16 -34.02 -2.58
N TRP A 443 -6.77 -32.76 -2.80
CA TRP A 443 -7.47 -31.62 -2.22
C TRP A 443 -8.85 -31.42 -2.85
N ARG A 444 -9.75 -30.82 -2.08
CA ARG A 444 -11.07 -30.40 -2.55
C ARG A 444 -11.20 -28.89 -2.54
N ALA A 445 -11.99 -28.36 -3.47
CA ALA A 445 -12.24 -26.93 -3.61
C ALA A 445 -13.68 -26.66 -4.03
N GLY A 446 -14.33 -25.72 -3.35
CA GLY A 446 -15.67 -25.27 -3.67
C GLY A 446 -15.85 -23.78 -3.43
N GLU A 447 -17.01 -23.26 -3.80
CA GLU A 447 -17.36 -21.87 -3.53
C GLU A 447 -17.50 -21.64 -2.01
N ALA A 448 -16.94 -20.53 -1.52
CA ALA A 448 -17.10 -20.11 -0.13
C ALA A 448 -18.41 -19.30 0.05
N PRO A 449 -18.88 -18.99 1.27
CA PRO A 449 -20.21 -18.41 1.50
C PRO A 449 -20.28 -16.89 1.22
N TYR A 450 -19.59 -16.42 0.18
CA TYR A 450 -19.53 -15.01 -0.22
C TYR A 450 -20.09 -14.79 -1.62
N ARG A 451 -20.80 -13.68 -1.83
CA ARG A 451 -21.42 -13.30 -3.11
C ARG A 451 -20.74 -12.05 -3.67
N GLN A 452 -20.67 -11.95 -4.99
CA GLN A 452 -20.27 -10.71 -5.66
C GLN A 452 -21.43 -9.72 -5.64
N SER A 453 -21.30 -8.61 -4.89
CA SER A 453 -22.34 -7.56 -4.74
C SER A 453 -22.02 -6.29 -5.54
N GLY A 454 -21.31 -6.46 -6.65
CA GLY A 454 -20.83 -5.35 -7.48
C GLY A 454 -19.44 -4.85 -7.06
N TYR A 455 -19.12 -3.63 -7.46
CA TYR A 455 -17.83 -2.99 -7.21
C TYR A 455 -17.99 -1.73 -6.37
N ARG A 456 -16.97 -1.46 -5.53
CA ARG A 456 -16.96 -0.25 -4.70
C ARG A 456 -16.85 1.02 -5.54
N ASN A 457 -15.95 1.01 -6.52
CA ASN A 457 -15.78 2.01 -7.58
C ASN A 457 -14.98 1.37 -8.74
N ASP A 458 -14.56 2.14 -9.73
CA ASP A 458 -13.84 1.66 -10.92
C ASP A 458 -12.35 1.31 -10.68
N GLU A 459 -11.83 1.61 -9.49
CA GLU A 459 -10.43 1.39 -9.12
C GLU A 459 -10.25 0.36 -7.99
N GLY A 460 -11.26 0.19 -7.15
CA GLY A 460 -11.19 -0.51 -5.86
C GLY A 460 -11.58 -1.97 -5.86
N ASP A 461 -11.90 -2.46 -4.66
CA ASP A 461 -12.28 -3.86 -4.42
C ASP A 461 -13.75 -4.11 -4.82
N PRO A 462 -14.13 -5.37 -5.11
CA PRO A 462 -15.53 -5.77 -5.09
C PRO A 462 -16.20 -5.51 -3.72
N VAL A 463 -17.53 -5.36 -3.72
CA VAL A 463 -18.30 -5.28 -2.48
C VAL A 463 -18.42 -6.68 -1.88
N GLU A 464 -17.84 -6.86 -0.70
CA GLU A 464 -17.93 -8.11 0.06
C GLU A 464 -19.33 -8.33 0.61
N HIS A 465 -20.02 -9.39 0.15
CA HIS A 465 -21.29 -9.84 0.71
C HIS A 465 -21.12 -11.22 1.35
N LEU A 466 -21.18 -11.28 2.69
CA LEU A 466 -21.18 -12.54 3.43
C LEU A 466 -22.60 -13.09 3.56
N ASP A 467 -22.79 -14.34 3.17
CA ASP A 467 -24.05 -15.06 3.26
C ASP A 467 -24.02 -16.01 4.47
N GLY A 468 -24.62 -15.58 5.58
CA GLY A 468 -24.68 -16.32 6.83
C GLY A 468 -25.48 -17.63 6.74
N GLU A 469 -26.47 -17.72 5.85
CA GLU A 469 -27.20 -18.98 5.62
C GLU A 469 -26.29 -19.98 4.90
N ALA A 470 -25.61 -19.54 3.84
CA ALA A 470 -24.63 -20.37 3.15
C ALA A 470 -23.47 -20.77 4.09
N ALA A 471 -23.03 -19.86 4.96
CA ALA A 471 -22.00 -20.15 5.95
C ALA A 471 -22.46 -21.21 6.97
N ALA A 472 -23.71 -21.12 7.45
CA ALA A 472 -24.28 -22.06 8.39
C ALA A 472 -24.58 -23.44 7.75
N SER A 473 -24.86 -23.48 6.44
CA SER A 473 -25.10 -24.73 5.71
C SER A 473 -23.83 -25.46 5.28
N LEU A 474 -22.65 -24.84 5.41
CA LEU A 474 -21.38 -25.49 5.04
C LEU A 474 -21.05 -26.60 6.03
N ASP A 475 -21.44 -27.84 5.68
CA ASP A 475 -21.01 -29.02 6.42
C ASP A 475 -19.53 -29.29 6.11
N ILE A 476 -18.72 -29.46 7.15
CA ILE A 476 -17.31 -29.82 7.04
C ILE A 476 -17.11 -31.25 6.53
N THR A 477 -18.16 -32.07 6.60
CA THR A 477 -18.19 -33.48 6.18
C THR A 477 -18.71 -33.67 4.74
N GLU A 478 -19.31 -32.64 4.13
CA GLU A 478 -19.75 -32.69 2.73
C GLU A 478 -18.57 -32.76 1.75
N ASP A 479 -18.75 -33.53 0.67
CA ASP A 479 -17.74 -33.79 -0.36
C ASP A 479 -17.72 -32.61 -1.37
N LEU A 480 -16.80 -31.68 -1.16
CA LEU A 480 -16.49 -30.64 -2.12
C LEU A 480 -15.90 -31.26 -3.41
N PRO A 481 -16.06 -30.65 -4.59
CA PRO A 481 -15.40 -31.11 -5.82
C PRO A 481 -13.88 -31.20 -5.69
N ALA A 482 -13.25 -32.05 -6.50
CA ALA A 482 -11.80 -32.11 -6.56
C ALA A 482 -11.20 -30.76 -6.98
N ALA A 483 -10.16 -30.31 -6.27
CA ALA A 483 -9.43 -29.11 -6.64
C ALA A 483 -8.68 -29.34 -7.98
N ILE A 484 -8.63 -28.31 -8.82
CA ILE A 484 -7.82 -28.32 -10.03
C ILE A 484 -6.37 -28.07 -9.62
N SER A 485 -5.46 -28.94 -10.07
CA SER A 485 -4.02 -28.78 -9.86
C SER A 485 -3.37 -28.20 -11.12
N ALA A 486 -2.82 -27.00 -11.04
CA ALA A 486 -2.04 -26.35 -12.11
C ALA A 486 -0.60 -26.90 -12.24
N GLY A 487 -0.25 -27.89 -11.43
CA GLY A 487 1.08 -28.53 -11.43
C GLY A 487 1.91 -28.15 -10.21
N ARG A 488 3.02 -28.86 -10.01
CA ARG A 488 3.96 -28.61 -8.90
C ARG A 488 4.66 -27.26 -9.09
N HIS A 489 4.80 -26.50 -8.01
CA HIS A 489 5.59 -25.27 -8.00
C HIS A 489 7.07 -25.57 -8.31
N PRO A 490 7.75 -24.75 -9.14
CA PRO A 490 7.23 -23.60 -9.90
C PRO A 490 6.46 -23.99 -11.17
N THR A 491 5.49 -23.15 -11.57
CA THR A 491 4.74 -23.26 -12.84
C THR A 491 4.90 -21.99 -13.70
N SER A 492 4.37 -21.96 -14.92
CA SER A 492 4.41 -20.76 -15.77
C SER A 492 3.67 -19.56 -15.14
N ASP A 493 2.54 -19.83 -14.48
CA ASP A 493 1.72 -18.80 -13.84
C ASP A 493 2.28 -18.38 -12.47
N PHE A 494 3.10 -19.24 -11.86
CA PHE A 494 3.73 -19.02 -10.57
C PHE A 494 5.21 -19.47 -10.60
N PRO A 495 6.08 -18.76 -11.34
CA PRO A 495 7.44 -19.23 -11.62
C PRO A 495 8.41 -19.05 -10.45
N ARG A 496 8.09 -18.20 -9.48
CA ARG A 496 8.96 -17.87 -8.34
C ARG A 496 8.16 -17.31 -7.18
N LEU A 497 8.60 -17.62 -5.96
CA LEU A 497 8.11 -17.01 -4.73
C LEU A 497 9.25 -16.40 -3.89
N HIS A 498 8.91 -15.41 -3.07
CA HIS A 498 9.81 -14.75 -2.12
C HIS A 498 9.29 -14.90 -0.69
N ALA A 499 10.18 -15.12 0.28
CA ALA A 499 9.79 -15.14 1.69
C ALA A 499 9.35 -13.73 2.13
N ARG A 500 8.18 -13.62 2.77
CA ARG A 500 7.69 -12.32 3.26
C ARG A 500 8.50 -11.84 4.47
N ARG A 501 8.75 -10.52 4.52
CA ARG A 501 9.45 -9.82 5.61
C ARG A 501 8.59 -8.76 6.30
N THR A 502 7.34 -8.62 5.87
CA THR A 502 6.35 -7.65 6.31
C THR A 502 5.17 -8.37 6.95
N PHE A 503 4.55 -7.75 7.96
CA PHE A 503 3.48 -8.38 8.73
C PHE A 503 2.41 -7.36 9.06
N LEU A 504 1.15 -7.72 8.84
CA LEU A 504 0.03 -6.91 9.29
C LEU A 504 -0.17 -7.03 10.79
N GLY A 505 -0.33 -5.89 11.45
CA GLY A 505 -0.93 -5.79 12.77
C GLY A 505 -2.44 -5.58 12.66
N GLY A 506 -3.15 -5.91 13.73
CA GLY A 506 -4.57 -5.63 13.84
C GLY A 506 -5.06 -5.74 15.28
N GLU A 507 -5.87 -4.77 15.68
CA GLU A 507 -6.44 -4.70 17.02
C GLU A 507 -7.94 -4.47 16.90
N PHE A 508 -8.71 -5.16 17.76
CA PHE A 508 -10.13 -4.88 17.86
C PHE A 508 -10.36 -3.52 18.53
N VAL A 509 -11.13 -2.67 17.86
CA VAL A 509 -11.53 -1.36 18.33
C VAL A 509 -13.04 -1.35 18.54
N ALA A 510 -13.45 -1.06 19.77
CA ALA A 510 -14.84 -0.76 20.08
C ALA A 510 -15.17 0.69 19.68
N PRO A 511 -16.42 1.00 19.28
CA PRO A 511 -16.81 2.37 19.01
C PRO A 511 -16.72 3.21 20.28
N ARG A 512 -16.35 4.49 20.12
CA ARG A 512 -16.31 5.47 21.21
C ARG A 512 -17.70 5.70 21.80
N ARG A 513 -18.74 5.62 20.95
CA ARG A 513 -20.14 5.76 21.32
C ARG A 513 -21.05 5.21 20.23
N PHE A 514 -22.30 4.93 20.60
CA PHE A 514 -23.39 4.67 19.67
C PHE A 514 -24.28 5.92 19.56
N LEU A 515 -24.76 6.17 18.36
CA LEU A 515 -25.71 7.21 17.99
C LEU A 515 -26.97 6.54 17.44
N ALA A 516 -28.09 7.25 17.48
CA ALA A 516 -29.32 6.88 16.79
C ALA A 516 -29.63 7.97 15.77
N ALA A 517 -29.81 7.58 14.50
CA ALA A 517 -30.32 8.47 13.47
C ALA A 517 -31.80 8.84 13.75
N GLU A 518 -32.32 9.85 13.05
CA GLU A 518 -33.71 10.30 13.21
C GLU A 518 -34.75 9.19 12.94
N ASP A 519 -34.40 8.22 12.09
CA ASP A 519 -35.24 7.05 11.77
C ASP A 519 -35.03 5.85 12.74
N GLY A 520 -34.23 6.03 13.79
CA GLY A 520 -33.87 5.00 14.76
C GLY A 520 -32.66 4.14 14.39
N THR A 521 -32.07 4.30 13.20
CA THR A 521 -30.91 3.49 12.78
C THR A 521 -29.74 3.64 13.74
N LEU A 522 -29.18 2.51 14.21
CA LEU A 522 -28.00 2.46 15.04
C LEU A 522 -26.74 2.84 14.23
N VAL A 523 -25.95 3.78 14.75
CA VAL A 523 -24.68 4.22 14.15
C VAL A 523 -23.56 4.18 15.18
N ALA A 524 -22.52 3.40 14.92
CA ALA A 524 -21.31 3.34 15.73
C ALA A 524 -20.31 4.43 15.29
N ASP A 525 -19.89 5.30 16.22
CA ASP A 525 -18.86 6.34 15.99
C ASP A 525 -17.55 5.90 16.64
N PHE A 526 -16.53 5.64 15.82
CA PHE A 526 -15.19 5.25 16.29
C PHE A 526 -14.36 6.46 16.77
N GLY A 527 -14.88 7.68 16.60
CA GLY A 527 -14.26 8.94 16.99
C GLY A 527 -13.14 9.41 16.07
N ARG A 528 -12.61 8.51 15.23
CA ARG A 528 -11.57 8.77 14.23
C ARG A 528 -11.73 7.83 13.04
N VAL A 529 -11.20 8.25 11.90
CA VAL A 529 -11.00 7.41 10.73
C VAL A 529 -9.97 6.32 11.04
N ILE A 530 -10.33 5.06 10.79
CA ILE A 530 -9.47 3.89 10.91
C ILE A 530 -9.61 3.02 9.65
N PRO A 531 -8.52 2.48 9.08
CA PRO A 531 -8.57 1.34 8.17
C PRO A 531 -8.93 0.10 8.98
N ALA A 532 -10.13 -0.44 8.79
CA ALA A 532 -10.60 -1.55 9.59
C ALA A 532 -11.56 -2.48 8.85
N ARG A 533 -11.72 -3.67 9.42
CA ARG A 533 -12.69 -4.71 9.03
C ARG A 533 -13.86 -4.68 10.03
N PRO A 534 -15.08 -4.32 9.63
CA PRO A 534 -16.22 -4.29 10.55
C PRO A 534 -16.53 -5.68 11.16
N GLU A 535 -16.94 -5.68 12.43
CA GLU A 535 -17.34 -6.87 13.18
C GLU A 535 -18.66 -6.62 13.92
N VAL A 536 -19.61 -7.56 13.79
CA VAL A 536 -20.90 -7.52 14.50
C VAL A 536 -21.24 -8.91 15.02
N ASP A 537 -21.62 -9.00 16.30
CA ASP A 537 -22.17 -10.21 16.92
C ASP A 537 -23.66 -10.01 17.18
N PHE A 538 -24.48 -10.66 16.37
CA PHE A 538 -25.94 -10.65 16.51
C PHE A 538 -26.37 -11.70 17.53
N LEU A 539 -27.26 -11.30 18.45
CA LEU A 539 -27.88 -12.20 19.42
C LEU A 539 -28.93 -13.13 18.78
N ALA A 540 -29.59 -12.65 17.73
CA ALA A 540 -30.49 -13.41 16.87
C ALA A 540 -30.53 -12.79 15.46
N GLY A 541 -30.64 -13.60 14.42
CA GLY A 541 -30.89 -13.12 13.05
C GLY A 541 -32.23 -13.55 12.49
N VAL A 542 -32.65 -12.83 11.45
CA VAL A 542 -33.83 -13.15 10.66
C VAL A 542 -33.37 -13.89 9.39
N PRO A 543 -33.64 -15.19 9.26
CA PRO A 543 -33.18 -15.98 8.11
C PRO A 543 -33.53 -15.32 6.77
N GLY A 544 -32.56 -15.24 5.86
CA GLY A 544 -32.69 -14.66 4.53
C GLY A 544 -32.72 -13.12 4.48
N ARG A 545 -32.80 -12.43 5.62
CA ARG A 545 -32.73 -10.96 5.67
C ARG A 545 -31.31 -10.49 5.40
N THR A 546 -31.13 -9.61 4.43
CA THR A 546 -29.85 -8.91 4.23
C THR A 546 -29.81 -7.60 5.03
N VAL A 547 -28.86 -7.50 5.96
CA VAL A 547 -28.52 -6.25 6.64
C VAL A 547 -27.46 -5.53 5.80
N MET A 548 -27.79 -4.34 5.30
CA MET A 548 -26.87 -3.50 4.53
C MET A 548 -26.02 -2.66 5.49
N LEU A 549 -25.02 -3.29 6.12
CA LEU A 549 -24.06 -2.56 6.95
C LEU A 549 -23.35 -1.53 6.07
N ARG A 550 -23.20 -0.29 6.55
CA ARG A 550 -22.56 0.77 5.76
C ARG A 550 -21.54 1.54 6.58
N ALA A 551 -20.31 1.55 6.11
CA ALA A 551 -19.24 2.36 6.65
C ALA A 551 -19.30 3.79 6.07
N GLY A 552 -18.69 4.77 6.73
CA GLY A 552 -18.62 6.15 6.21
C GLY A 552 -17.67 7.08 6.96
N TYR A 553 -17.35 8.21 6.32
CA TYR A 553 -16.52 9.28 6.88
C TYR A 553 -17.33 10.35 7.61
N VAL A 554 -18.53 10.63 7.11
CA VAL A 554 -19.36 11.77 7.52
C VAL A 554 -20.81 11.30 7.71
N LEU A 555 -21.52 11.96 8.61
CA LEU A 555 -22.96 11.77 8.80
C LEU A 555 -23.74 12.93 8.17
N ARG A 556 -24.90 12.61 7.59
CA ARG A 556 -25.90 13.57 7.16
C ARG A 556 -26.56 14.24 8.38
N PRO A 557 -27.29 15.36 8.21
CA PRO A 557 -28.02 16.00 9.30
C PRO A 557 -29.00 15.09 10.04
N ASP A 558 -29.57 14.09 9.35
CA ASP A 558 -30.48 13.08 9.93
C ASP A 558 -29.77 12.00 10.76
N GLY A 559 -28.44 12.08 10.89
CA GLY A 559 -27.61 11.15 11.66
C GLY A 559 -27.20 9.88 10.91
N ARG A 560 -27.66 9.67 9.67
CA ARG A 560 -27.26 8.53 8.83
C ARG A 560 -25.91 8.75 8.17
N VAL A 561 -25.24 7.68 7.77
CA VAL A 561 -24.02 7.78 6.95
C VAL A 561 -24.32 8.49 5.63
N ASP A 562 -23.45 9.42 5.24
CA ASP A 562 -23.55 10.11 3.96
C ASP A 562 -22.87 9.31 2.85
N ALA A 563 -23.67 8.84 1.90
CA ALA A 563 -23.23 8.09 0.73
C ALA A 563 -23.03 8.97 -0.52
N GLY A 564 -23.16 10.30 -0.39
CA GLY A 564 -22.90 11.24 -1.48
C GLY A 564 -21.45 11.15 -1.98
N LYS A 565 -21.22 11.58 -3.24
CA LYS A 565 -19.93 11.39 -3.93
C LYS A 565 -18.73 11.91 -3.12
N THR A 566 -18.78 13.15 -2.62
CA THR A 566 -17.66 13.71 -1.86
C THR A 566 -17.51 13.09 -0.47
N PRO A 567 -18.57 12.93 0.35
CA PRO A 567 -18.49 12.23 1.64
C PRO A 567 -18.00 10.77 1.57
N SER A 568 -18.39 10.03 0.53
CA SER A 568 -18.00 8.63 0.33
C SER A 568 -16.74 8.45 -0.53
N GLN A 569 -16.15 9.53 -1.03
CA GLN A 569 -15.02 9.49 -1.97
C GLN A 569 -15.34 8.63 -3.21
N ASN A 570 -16.56 8.79 -3.74
CA ASN A 570 -17.10 8.02 -4.87
C ASN A 570 -17.03 6.49 -4.68
N THR A 571 -17.19 6.02 -3.43
CA THR A 571 -17.02 4.61 -3.06
C THR A 571 -18.30 4.05 -2.44
N ASP A 572 -18.75 2.87 -2.90
CA ASP A 572 -19.75 2.08 -2.18
C ASP A 572 -19.09 1.44 -0.93
N MET A 573 -19.38 2.05 0.22
CA MET A 573 -18.82 1.68 1.52
C MET A 573 -19.66 0.61 2.25
N SER A 574 -20.49 -0.15 1.52
CA SER A 574 -21.34 -1.19 2.13
C SER A 574 -20.60 -2.52 2.38
N PHE A 575 -21.16 -3.29 3.31
CA PHE A 575 -20.83 -4.68 3.64
C PHE A 575 -22.14 -5.46 3.84
N PRO A 576 -22.82 -5.89 2.76
CA PRO A 576 -24.04 -6.67 2.89
C PRO A 576 -23.82 -7.96 3.67
N TYR A 577 -24.74 -8.27 4.59
CA TYR A 577 -24.73 -9.51 5.37
C TYR A 577 -26.10 -10.18 5.35
N THR A 578 -26.22 -11.35 4.72
CA THR A 578 -27.46 -12.15 4.79
C THR A 578 -27.46 -12.97 6.07
N GLN A 579 -28.47 -12.76 6.92
CA GLN A 579 -28.56 -13.39 8.22
C GLN A 579 -29.07 -14.83 8.14
N THR A 580 -28.61 -15.66 9.08
CA THR A 580 -29.18 -16.98 9.38
C THR A 580 -30.05 -16.94 10.65
N ALA A 581 -30.61 -18.07 11.08
CA ALA A 581 -31.36 -18.16 12.33
C ALA A 581 -30.42 -18.17 13.55
N GLY A 582 -30.84 -17.52 14.64
CA GLY A 582 -30.15 -17.59 15.93
C GLY A 582 -28.88 -16.73 16.03
N PRO A 583 -28.06 -16.92 17.08
CA PRO A 583 -26.83 -16.16 17.30
C PRO A 583 -25.83 -16.36 16.16
N GLN A 584 -25.22 -15.28 15.70
CA GLN A 584 -24.29 -15.33 14.56
C GLN A 584 -23.30 -14.17 14.57
N GLN A 585 -22.21 -14.34 13.82
CA GLN A 585 -21.12 -13.39 13.74
C GLN A 585 -20.90 -12.96 12.30
N PHE A 586 -20.85 -11.64 12.10
CA PHE A 586 -20.33 -11.03 10.89
C PHE A 586 -18.89 -10.57 11.14
N ARG A 587 -17.97 -10.99 10.27
CA ARG A 587 -16.57 -10.57 10.27
C ARG A 587 -16.19 -10.26 8.83
N ALA A 588 -15.95 -8.99 8.53
CA ALA A 588 -15.48 -8.60 7.21
C ALA A 588 -14.07 -9.15 6.95
N SER A 589 -13.82 -9.59 5.73
CA SER A 589 -12.51 -10.04 5.27
C SER A 589 -11.70 -8.89 4.63
N VAL A 590 -12.37 -7.97 3.93
CA VAL A 590 -11.75 -6.76 3.36
C VAL A 590 -11.88 -5.57 4.30
N HIS A 591 -10.90 -4.66 4.27
CA HIS A 591 -10.92 -3.44 5.07
C HIS A 591 -11.43 -2.23 4.28
N LEU A 592 -11.88 -1.19 4.97
CA LEU A 592 -12.04 0.16 4.43
C LEU A 592 -11.52 1.18 5.46
N GLY A 593 -11.08 2.36 5.00
CA GLY A 593 -10.97 3.52 5.87
C GLY A 593 -12.35 4.08 6.19
N PHE A 594 -12.72 4.18 7.47
CA PHE A 594 -13.98 4.80 7.88
C PHE A 594 -13.96 5.28 9.35
N ARG A 595 -14.91 6.14 9.71
CA ARG A 595 -15.14 6.57 11.10
C ARG A 595 -16.47 6.06 11.66
N TYR A 596 -17.48 5.89 10.81
CA TYR A 596 -18.83 5.51 11.21
C TYR A 596 -19.19 4.16 10.59
N LEU A 597 -19.98 3.37 11.33
CA LEU A 597 -20.62 2.15 10.84
C LEU A 597 -22.10 2.21 11.19
N GLU A 598 -22.99 2.30 10.21
CA GLU A 598 -24.43 2.22 10.41
C GLU A 598 -24.96 0.80 10.21
N LEU A 599 -25.97 0.43 11.02
CA LEU A 599 -26.63 -0.88 11.03
C LEU A 599 -28.15 -0.70 10.86
N PRO A 600 -28.65 -0.53 9.62
CA PRO A 600 -30.07 -0.26 9.37
C PRO A 600 -31.00 -1.38 9.85
N GLY A 601 -32.03 -1.01 10.62
CA GLY A 601 -33.03 -1.92 11.17
C GLY A 601 -32.48 -2.93 12.18
N VAL A 602 -31.35 -2.63 12.81
CA VAL A 602 -30.76 -3.40 13.91
C VAL A 602 -30.80 -2.50 15.15
N GLU A 603 -31.44 -2.97 16.20
CA GLU A 603 -31.49 -2.28 17.48
C GLU A 603 -30.28 -2.65 18.34
N ALA A 604 -29.92 -1.79 19.30
CA ALA A 604 -28.82 -2.09 20.22
C ALA A 604 -29.06 -3.39 21.04
N ALA A 605 -30.33 -3.77 21.26
CA ALA A 605 -30.70 -5.00 21.94
C ALA A 605 -30.52 -6.27 21.08
N ASP A 606 -30.31 -6.13 19.77
CA ASP A 606 -30.13 -7.25 18.84
C ASP A 606 -28.67 -7.70 18.73
N VAL A 607 -27.74 -6.94 19.31
CA VAL A 607 -26.29 -7.15 19.19
C VAL A 607 -25.62 -7.27 20.56
N SER A 608 -24.60 -8.13 20.64
CA SER A 608 -23.74 -8.25 21.83
C SER A 608 -22.39 -7.57 21.64
N ARG A 609 -21.99 -7.33 20.39
CA ARG A 609 -20.73 -6.67 20.02
C ARG A 609 -20.89 -5.96 18.68
N VAL A 610 -20.41 -4.73 18.63
CA VAL A 610 -20.18 -3.98 17.39
C VAL A 610 -18.80 -3.36 17.52
N GLY A 611 -17.99 -3.46 16.47
CA GLY A 611 -16.68 -2.85 16.42
C GLY A 611 -16.00 -3.10 15.08
N ALA A 612 -14.69 -2.98 15.06
CA ALA A 612 -13.90 -3.27 13.88
C ALA A 612 -12.48 -3.69 14.27
N THR A 613 -11.84 -4.54 13.47
CA THR A 613 -10.42 -4.86 13.63
C THR A 613 -9.61 -3.98 12.69
N THR A 614 -8.72 -3.15 13.23
CA THR A 614 -7.85 -2.29 12.42
C THR A 614 -6.87 -3.10 11.58
N VAL A 615 -6.43 -2.53 10.46
CA VAL A 615 -5.40 -3.14 9.60
C VAL A 615 -4.28 -2.13 9.38
N TYR A 616 -3.07 -2.45 9.80
CA TYR A 616 -1.90 -1.61 9.60
C TYR A 616 -0.61 -2.43 9.48
N GLY A 617 0.43 -1.89 8.86
CA GLY A 617 1.75 -2.51 8.80
C GLY A 617 2.41 -2.54 10.18
N SER A 618 2.87 -3.72 10.62
CA SER A 618 3.62 -3.85 11.87
C SER A 618 4.93 -3.08 11.78
N HIS A 619 5.31 -2.44 12.88
CA HIS A 619 6.52 -1.64 12.96
C HIS A 619 7.36 -2.03 14.19
N PRO A 620 8.70 -1.89 14.13
CA PRO A 620 9.59 -2.36 15.20
C PRO A 620 9.66 -1.43 16.40
N GLY A 621 9.26 -0.17 16.27
CA GLY A 621 9.30 0.80 17.35
C GLY A 621 8.38 1.99 17.10
N GLU A 622 8.30 2.89 18.07
CA GLU A 622 7.52 4.12 17.94
C GLU A 622 8.25 5.25 18.66
N GLY A 623 8.53 6.32 17.92
CA GLY A 623 9.10 7.56 18.43
C GLY A 623 8.11 8.34 19.28
N SER A 624 8.55 9.48 19.79
CA SER A 624 7.67 10.37 20.54
C SER A 624 8.03 11.82 20.26
N PHE A 625 7.03 12.71 20.39
CA PHE A 625 7.21 14.15 20.29
C PHE A 625 6.11 14.86 21.08
N THR A 626 6.52 15.87 21.85
CA THR A 626 5.66 16.80 22.58
C THR A 626 6.37 18.15 22.64
N SER A 627 5.61 19.24 22.71
CA SER A 627 6.17 20.59 22.66
C SER A 627 5.42 21.57 23.58
N SER A 628 5.83 22.84 23.54
CA SER A 628 5.11 23.92 24.20
C SER A 628 3.91 24.44 23.39
N ASP A 629 3.71 23.98 22.16
CA ASP A 629 2.59 24.37 21.29
C ASP A 629 1.62 23.19 21.16
N PRO A 630 0.44 23.23 21.80
CA PRO A 630 -0.49 22.11 21.78
C PRO A 630 -1.06 21.83 20.38
N VAL A 631 -1.14 22.83 19.49
CA VAL A 631 -1.59 22.61 18.11
C VAL A 631 -0.55 21.81 17.33
N LEU A 632 0.74 22.07 17.57
CA LEU A 632 1.81 21.27 16.97
C LEU A 632 1.73 19.81 17.43
N ASP A 633 1.45 19.57 18.71
CA ASP A 633 1.30 18.21 19.24
C ASP A 633 0.11 17.48 18.61
N GLU A 634 -1.03 18.15 18.40
CA GLU A 634 -2.17 17.61 17.66
C GLU A 634 -1.84 17.32 16.20
N VAL A 635 -1.08 18.22 15.53
CA VAL A 635 -0.61 18.01 14.16
C VAL A 635 0.30 16.79 14.08
N VAL A 636 1.24 16.62 15.02
CA VAL A 636 2.09 15.43 15.07
C VAL A 636 1.25 14.17 15.26
N GLY A 637 0.22 14.21 16.12
CA GLY A 637 -0.75 13.11 16.26
C GLY A 637 -1.44 12.76 14.95
N LEU A 638 -1.91 13.77 14.20
CA LEU A 638 -2.52 13.58 12.88
C LEU A 638 -1.54 12.92 11.88
N LEU A 639 -0.30 13.41 11.80
CA LEU A 639 0.71 12.86 10.88
C LEU A 639 1.11 11.44 11.27
N ARG A 640 1.29 11.18 12.57
CA ARG A 640 1.59 9.85 13.13
C ARG A 640 0.52 8.84 12.77
N ASP A 641 -0.76 9.15 13.04
CA ASP A 641 -1.87 8.25 12.76
C ASP A 641 -2.03 8.04 11.24
N SER A 642 -1.87 9.09 10.44
CA SER A 642 -1.95 8.99 8.98
C SER A 642 -0.82 8.13 8.40
N ALA A 643 0.41 8.28 8.89
CA ALA A 643 1.55 7.47 8.45
C ALA A 643 1.36 5.99 8.82
N LEU A 644 0.89 5.69 10.03
CA LEU A 644 0.60 4.32 10.47
C LEU A 644 -0.46 3.67 9.58
N TYR A 645 -1.54 4.40 9.35
CA TYR A 645 -2.71 3.91 8.62
C TYR A 645 -2.59 4.06 7.09
N GLY A 646 -1.52 4.63 6.58
CA GLY A 646 -1.13 4.59 5.16
C GLY A 646 -0.39 3.31 4.75
N VAL A 647 -0.13 2.40 5.69
CA VAL A 647 0.54 1.11 5.43
C VAL A 647 -0.39 -0.04 5.77
N GLN A 648 -0.71 -0.89 4.78
CA GLN A 648 -1.35 -2.19 4.99
C GLN A 648 -0.41 -3.29 4.47
N GLU A 649 -0.80 -4.04 3.44
CA GLU A 649 0.09 -5.01 2.79
C GLU A 649 1.19 -4.32 1.96
N GLN A 650 0.93 -3.07 1.61
CA GLN A 650 1.77 -2.14 0.86
C GLN A 650 1.57 -0.73 1.42
N PHE A 651 2.38 0.23 0.97
CA PHE A 651 2.02 1.64 1.13
C PHE A 651 0.86 1.93 0.20
N VAL A 652 -0.29 2.35 0.72
CA VAL A 652 -1.45 2.69 -0.13
C VAL A 652 -1.66 4.20 -0.15
N ASP A 653 -2.11 4.70 -1.29
CA ASP A 653 -2.55 6.09 -1.44
C ASP A 653 -3.72 6.41 -0.48
N THR A 654 -4.71 5.51 -0.43
CA THR A 654 -5.85 5.56 0.49
C THR A 654 -6.33 4.15 0.86
N PRO A 655 -6.70 3.88 2.13
CA PRO A 655 -7.25 2.60 2.56
C PRO A 655 -8.71 2.36 2.15
N THR A 656 -9.27 3.18 1.23
CA THR A 656 -10.69 3.16 0.88
C THR A 656 -10.93 2.81 -0.58
N ARG A 657 -10.70 3.76 -1.50
CA ARG A 657 -11.06 3.63 -2.92
C ARG A 657 -10.09 2.76 -3.71
N GLU A 658 -8.90 3.27 -4.01
CA GLU A 658 -7.93 2.70 -4.95
C GLU A 658 -7.07 1.62 -4.31
N LYS A 659 -6.58 1.90 -3.10
CA LYS A 659 -5.65 1.05 -2.35
C LYS A 659 -4.42 0.68 -3.18
N GLY A 660 -3.97 1.60 -4.04
CA GLY A 660 -2.85 1.41 -4.92
C GLY A 660 -1.54 1.83 -4.25
N GLN A 661 -0.48 1.06 -4.47
CA GLN A 661 0.87 1.49 -4.11
C GLN A 661 1.42 2.45 -5.16
N PHE A 662 1.04 3.73 -5.03
CA PHE A 662 1.59 4.81 -5.84
C PHE A 662 3.01 5.16 -5.39
N LEU A 663 3.91 5.41 -6.34
CA LEU A 663 5.34 5.59 -6.05
C LEU A 663 5.61 6.81 -5.17
N ALA A 664 5.02 7.97 -5.47
CA ALA A 664 5.24 9.17 -4.66
C ALA A 664 4.63 9.05 -3.26
N ASP A 665 3.46 8.44 -3.15
CA ASP A 665 2.79 8.12 -1.89
C ASP A 665 3.65 7.19 -1.05
N ALA A 666 4.13 6.09 -1.64
CA ALA A 666 5.00 5.14 -0.97
C ALA A 666 6.29 5.81 -0.45
N ALA A 667 6.93 6.65 -1.27
CA ALA A 667 8.11 7.40 -0.84
C ALA A 667 7.79 8.36 0.32
N ASN A 668 6.69 9.12 0.23
CA ASN A 668 6.29 10.09 1.24
C ASN A 668 5.90 9.44 2.58
N ILE A 669 5.10 8.36 2.53
CA ILE A 669 4.70 7.60 3.72
C ILE A 669 5.94 6.94 4.33
N SER A 670 6.81 6.35 3.50
CA SER A 670 8.08 5.75 3.92
C SER A 670 8.98 6.74 4.68
N TYR A 671 9.09 8.01 4.25
CA TYR A 671 9.85 9.00 5.01
C TYR A 671 9.33 9.18 6.45
N ALA A 672 8.01 9.20 6.63
CA ALA A 672 7.40 9.31 7.95
C ALA A 672 7.57 8.03 8.76
N THR A 673 7.35 6.85 8.16
CA THR A 673 7.38 5.57 8.88
C THR A 673 8.79 5.14 9.25
N MET A 674 9.78 5.38 8.39
CA MET A 674 11.20 5.19 8.73
C MET A 674 11.61 6.09 9.90
N ALA A 675 11.19 7.37 9.88
CA ALA A 675 11.61 8.35 10.89
C ALA A 675 10.93 8.14 12.25
N PHE A 676 9.62 7.85 12.27
CA PHE A 676 8.85 7.75 13.51
C PHE A 676 8.75 6.31 14.02
N PHE A 677 8.62 5.32 13.14
CA PHE A 677 8.39 3.93 13.55
C PHE A 677 9.60 2.99 13.36
N GLY A 678 10.69 3.48 12.75
CA GLY A 678 11.85 2.64 12.40
C GLY A 678 11.51 1.53 11.39
N GLU A 679 10.44 1.72 10.62
CA GLU A 679 9.94 0.79 9.61
C GLU A 679 10.93 0.75 8.44
N HIS A 680 11.57 -0.39 8.15
CA HIS A 680 12.44 -0.55 6.96
C HIS A 680 11.99 -1.68 6.02
N ALA A 681 11.16 -2.62 6.47
CA ALA A 681 10.80 -3.83 5.75
C ALA A 681 9.82 -3.56 4.59
N TYR A 682 8.76 -2.81 4.83
CA TYR A 682 7.82 -2.35 3.81
C TYR A 682 8.51 -1.41 2.83
N THR A 683 9.35 -0.49 3.33
CA THR A 683 10.17 0.37 2.46
C THR A 683 11.06 -0.45 1.52
N ALA A 684 11.77 -1.46 2.03
CA ALA A 684 12.59 -2.35 1.23
C ALA A 684 11.77 -3.17 0.22
N GLN A 685 10.57 -3.61 0.60
CA GLN A 685 9.65 -4.34 -0.27
C GLN A 685 9.19 -3.45 -1.43
N ALA A 686 8.70 -2.24 -1.14
CA ALA A 686 8.18 -1.31 -2.15
C ALA A 686 9.27 -0.88 -3.15
N LEU A 687 10.49 -0.60 -2.69
CA LEU A 687 11.63 -0.30 -3.56
C LEU A 687 11.92 -1.44 -4.56
N ARG A 688 11.84 -2.70 -4.12
CA ARG A 688 12.00 -3.87 -5.00
C ARG A 688 10.83 -4.02 -5.97
N GLU A 689 9.61 -3.83 -5.50
CA GLU A 689 8.41 -3.91 -6.34
C GLU A 689 8.44 -2.88 -7.46
N PHE A 690 8.81 -1.63 -7.19
CA PHE A 690 9.02 -0.64 -8.25
C PHE A 690 10.17 -1.04 -9.19
N ALA A 691 11.29 -1.56 -8.68
CA ALA A 691 12.35 -2.10 -9.54
C ALA A 691 11.87 -3.26 -10.44
N TRP A 692 10.96 -4.12 -9.96
CA TRP A 692 10.32 -5.14 -10.79
C TRP A 692 9.46 -4.51 -11.89
N SER A 693 8.73 -3.43 -11.58
CA SER A 693 7.99 -2.67 -12.60
C SER A 693 8.90 -2.15 -13.71
N ALA A 694 10.08 -1.61 -13.36
CA ALA A 694 11.08 -1.14 -14.32
C ALA A 694 11.56 -2.28 -15.21
N ARG A 695 11.89 -3.43 -14.59
CA ARG A 695 12.31 -4.62 -15.32
C ARG A 695 11.21 -5.18 -16.23
N ARG A 696 9.95 -5.07 -15.84
CA ARG A 696 8.80 -5.61 -16.58
C ARG A 696 8.39 -4.75 -17.77
N TYR A 697 8.26 -3.44 -17.57
CA TYR A 697 7.65 -2.53 -18.54
C TYR A 697 8.61 -1.50 -19.17
N TRP A 698 9.75 -1.25 -18.54
CA TRP A 698 10.63 -0.10 -18.81
C TRP A 698 12.09 -0.53 -19.06
N ASN A 699 12.29 -1.61 -19.83
CA ASN A 699 13.58 -2.30 -19.94
C ASN A 699 14.32 -2.10 -21.28
N THR A 700 13.77 -1.33 -22.23
CA THR A 700 14.34 -1.13 -23.58
C THR A 700 14.40 0.34 -23.99
N GLY A 701 15.39 0.68 -24.82
CA GLY A 701 15.48 1.97 -25.52
C GLY A 701 15.27 3.21 -24.64
N ALA A 702 14.41 4.11 -25.10
CA ALA A 702 14.10 5.37 -24.44
C ALA A 702 13.25 5.24 -23.16
N ASP A 703 12.70 4.05 -22.90
CA ASP A 703 11.82 3.77 -21.77
C ASP A 703 12.59 3.43 -20.49
N LYS A 704 13.87 3.06 -20.59
CA LYS A 704 14.71 2.77 -19.41
C LYS A 704 14.74 3.91 -18.41
N GLY A 705 14.75 3.58 -17.12
CA GLY A 705 14.85 4.57 -16.03
C GLY A 705 13.51 5.11 -15.54
N ARG A 706 12.41 4.57 -16.08
CA ARG A 706 11.05 4.84 -15.62
C ARG A 706 10.52 3.66 -14.82
N TYR A 707 9.45 3.93 -14.08
CA TYR A 707 8.76 2.99 -13.22
C TYR A 707 7.26 3.11 -13.45
N ASN A 708 6.50 2.05 -13.13
CA ASN A 708 5.07 2.24 -13.06
C ASN A 708 4.72 3.20 -11.92
N ALA A 709 3.74 4.08 -12.15
CA ALA A 709 3.25 5.04 -11.16
C ALA A 709 2.57 4.32 -10.00
N VAL A 710 1.91 3.19 -10.27
CA VAL A 710 1.29 2.27 -9.30
C VAL A 710 1.83 0.88 -9.57
N TYR A 711 2.31 0.17 -8.55
CA TYR A 711 2.79 -1.19 -8.76
C TYR A 711 2.65 -2.09 -7.52
N PRO A 712 2.13 -3.33 -7.70
CA PRO A 712 1.61 -3.93 -8.93
C PRO A 712 0.29 -3.26 -9.36
N ASN A 713 -0.14 -3.49 -10.60
CA ASN A 713 -1.33 -2.88 -11.17
C ASN A 713 -1.91 -3.75 -12.29
N GLY A 714 -3.21 -3.63 -12.56
CA GLY A 714 -3.93 -4.40 -13.58
C GLY A 714 -4.03 -3.71 -14.94
N ASP A 715 -3.71 -2.41 -15.01
CA ASP A 715 -3.79 -1.57 -16.22
C ASP A 715 -2.48 -1.57 -17.05
N GLY A 716 -1.49 -2.37 -16.66
CA GLY A 716 -0.24 -2.56 -17.42
C GLY A 716 0.74 -1.40 -17.28
N LYS A 717 1.22 -0.87 -18.41
CA LYS A 717 2.30 0.13 -18.45
C LYS A 717 1.73 1.54 -18.20
N ARG A 718 2.05 2.15 -17.05
CA ARG A 718 1.58 3.49 -16.66
C ARG A 718 2.65 4.22 -15.88
N ASP A 719 3.15 5.36 -16.35
CA ASP A 719 4.13 6.18 -15.63
C ASP A 719 3.60 7.58 -15.29
N ILE A 720 4.16 8.17 -14.23
CA ILE A 720 4.12 9.59 -13.93
C ILE A 720 5.59 10.01 -13.83
N PRO A 721 6.12 10.82 -14.78
CA PRO A 721 7.55 11.06 -14.89
C PRO A 721 8.22 11.55 -13.60
N ASP A 722 7.59 12.49 -12.90
CA ASP A 722 8.11 13.08 -11.66
C ASP A 722 8.28 12.04 -10.56
N PHE A 723 7.42 11.01 -10.54
CA PHE A 723 7.49 9.93 -9.54
C PHE A 723 8.72 9.08 -9.79
N SER A 724 9.05 8.78 -11.06
CA SER A 724 10.26 8.02 -11.38
C SER A 724 11.53 8.71 -10.87
N LEU A 725 11.56 10.05 -10.88
CA LEU A 725 12.70 10.84 -10.40
C LEU A 725 12.86 10.82 -8.86
N MET A 726 11.86 10.38 -8.10
CA MET A 726 11.94 10.29 -6.63
C MET A 726 12.73 9.08 -6.14
N LEU A 727 12.83 8.03 -6.98
CA LEU A 727 13.35 6.73 -6.55
C LEU A 727 14.82 6.76 -6.09
N PRO A 728 15.76 7.49 -6.73
CA PRO A 728 17.12 7.61 -6.22
C PRO A 728 17.23 8.29 -4.85
N GLU A 729 16.48 9.37 -4.60
CA GLU A 729 16.48 10.06 -3.29
C GLU A 729 15.83 9.18 -2.21
N TRP A 730 14.78 8.44 -2.56
CA TRP A 730 14.14 7.48 -1.67
C TRP A 730 15.09 6.33 -1.27
N ALA A 731 15.84 5.77 -2.23
CA ALA A 731 16.84 4.75 -1.95
C ALA A 731 18.01 5.27 -1.10
N GLU A 732 18.42 6.54 -1.29
CA GLU A 732 19.44 7.18 -0.45
C GLU A 732 18.96 7.38 0.99
N GLU A 733 17.73 7.85 1.19
CA GLU A 733 17.12 7.99 2.52
C GLU A 733 16.95 6.63 3.21
N TYR A 734 16.49 5.60 2.48
CA TYR A 734 16.41 4.24 3.00
C TYR A 734 17.78 3.76 3.50
N HIS A 735 18.84 4.00 2.74
CA HIS A 735 20.19 3.63 3.16
C HIS A 735 20.64 4.38 4.41
N LEU A 736 20.38 5.69 4.47
CA LEU A 736 20.71 6.50 5.66
C LEU A 736 20.02 5.96 6.92
N ARG A 737 18.75 5.55 6.82
CA ARG A 737 17.96 5.04 7.94
C ARG A 737 18.33 3.61 8.34
N SER A 738 18.48 2.73 7.36
CA SER A 738 18.61 1.29 7.58
C SER A 738 20.06 0.81 7.71
N GLY A 739 21.01 1.51 7.07
CA GLY A 739 22.38 1.04 6.85
C GLY A 739 22.52 -0.04 5.77
N ASP A 740 21.43 -0.46 5.10
CA ASP A 740 21.42 -1.59 4.17
C ASP A 740 22.01 -1.23 2.81
N ALA A 741 23.33 -1.39 2.69
CA ALA A 741 24.04 -1.25 1.42
C ALA A 741 23.77 -2.41 0.46
N GLY A 742 23.22 -3.53 0.92
CA GLY A 742 22.87 -4.70 0.10
C GLY A 742 21.79 -4.35 -0.91
N LEU A 743 20.66 -3.83 -0.41
CA LEU A 743 19.55 -3.40 -1.27
C LEU A 743 19.96 -2.24 -2.19
N VAL A 744 20.79 -1.29 -1.73
CA VAL A 744 21.29 -0.22 -2.61
C VAL A 744 22.01 -0.80 -3.83
N ARG A 745 22.89 -1.80 -3.64
CA ARG A 745 23.61 -2.44 -4.75
C ARG A 745 22.67 -3.21 -5.68
N GLU A 746 21.62 -3.83 -5.13
CA GLU A 746 20.56 -4.50 -5.89
C GLU A 746 19.84 -3.50 -6.81
N LEU A 747 19.46 -2.33 -6.30
CA LEU A 747 18.69 -1.31 -7.02
C LEU A 747 19.54 -0.47 -7.98
N LEU A 748 20.85 -0.36 -7.73
CA LEU A 748 21.74 0.60 -8.40
C LEU A 748 21.66 0.61 -9.94
N PRO A 749 21.54 -0.52 -10.66
CA PRO A 749 21.36 -0.50 -12.12
C PRO A 749 20.14 0.32 -12.54
N HIS A 750 19.00 0.16 -11.85
CA HIS A 750 17.77 0.90 -12.14
C HIS A 750 17.92 2.38 -11.80
N LEU A 751 18.59 2.71 -10.68
CA LEU A 751 18.84 4.11 -10.30
C LEU A 751 19.77 4.84 -11.29
N CYS A 752 20.73 4.12 -11.87
CA CYS A 752 21.57 4.62 -12.97
C CYS A 752 20.75 4.87 -14.24
N ASP A 753 19.85 3.94 -14.59
CA ASP A 753 18.95 4.10 -15.72
C ASP A 753 18.04 5.34 -15.56
N THR A 754 17.57 5.64 -14.34
CA THR A 754 16.78 6.84 -14.02
C THR A 754 17.58 8.14 -14.15
N ALA A 755 18.83 8.14 -13.67
CA ALA A 755 19.73 9.28 -13.88
C ALA A 755 20.01 9.51 -15.38
N ASP A 756 20.23 8.43 -16.13
CA ASP A 756 20.38 8.49 -17.58
C ASP A 756 19.10 8.96 -18.29
N TYR A 757 17.92 8.59 -17.78
CA TYR A 757 16.63 9.05 -18.28
C TYR A 757 16.50 10.57 -18.20
N ALA A 758 16.82 11.16 -17.05
CA ALA A 758 16.85 12.62 -16.91
C ALA A 758 17.82 13.27 -17.90
N MET A 759 19.03 12.72 -18.06
CA MET A 759 20.04 13.25 -18.98
C MET A 759 19.61 13.18 -20.46
N ARG A 760 18.92 12.11 -20.88
CA ARG A 760 18.42 11.96 -22.25
C ARG A 760 17.37 13.02 -22.62
N CYS A 761 16.68 13.58 -21.63
CA CYS A 761 15.68 14.63 -21.81
C CYS A 761 16.26 16.06 -21.74
N ILE A 762 17.58 16.21 -21.71
CA ILE A 762 18.25 17.52 -21.79
C ILE A 762 18.63 17.80 -23.25
N PRO A 763 18.00 18.78 -23.94
CA PRO A 763 18.37 19.13 -25.29
C PRO A 763 19.75 19.80 -25.29
N ALA A 764 20.57 19.45 -26.28
CA ALA A 764 21.91 20.02 -26.45
C ALA A 764 21.88 21.45 -27.01
N GLU A 765 20.86 21.80 -27.79
CA GLU A 765 20.71 23.08 -28.48
C GLU A 765 19.28 23.60 -28.38
N GLY A 766 19.08 24.87 -28.76
CA GLY A 766 17.77 25.51 -28.81
C GLY A 766 17.36 26.26 -27.53
N PRO A 767 16.13 26.79 -27.51
CA PRO A 767 15.70 27.75 -26.48
C PRO A 767 15.67 27.19 -25.06
N THR A 768 15.60 25.88 -24.87
CA THR A 768 15.59 25.21 -23.55
C THR A 768 16.87 24.41 -23.27
N ALA A 769 17.92 24.58 -24.08
CA ALA A 769 19.19 23.85 -23.93
C ALA A 769 19.74 23.84 -22.49
N GLY A 770 20.20 22.68 -22.05
CA GLY A 770 20.76 22.49 -20.71
C GLY A 770 19.74 22.28 -19.58
N LEU A 771 18.43 22.33 -19.87
CA LEU A 771 17.35 22.00 -18.95
C LEU A 771 16.65 20.72 -19.38
N VAL A 772 16.16 19.94 -18.43
CA VAL A 772 15.28 18.80 -18.70
C VAL A 772 13.97 19.33 -19.28
N THR A 773 13.61 18.81 -20.45
CA THR A 773 12.34 19.10 -21.13
C THR A 773 11.67 17.82 -21.58
N ARG A 774 10.34 17.83 -21.61
CA ARG A 774 9.52 16.73 -22.15
C ARG A 774 10.00 15.37 -21.64
N LEU A 775 10.08 15.22 -20.32
CA LEU A 775 10.29 13.91 -19.71
C LEU A 775 9.30 12.93 -20.34
N GLY A 776 9.82 11.92 -21.04
CA GLY A 776 8.99 10.97 -21.75
C GLY A 776 8.16 10.19 -20.74
N GLY A 777 6.84 10.13 -20.92
CA GLY A 777 5.94 9.47 -19.98
C GLY A 777 4.70 10.28 -19.61
N GLY A 778 3.73 9.59 -19.04
CA GLY A 778 2.41 10.08 -18.71
C GLY A 778 1.47 10.09 -19.92
N SER A 779 0.19 10.25 -19.62
CA SER A 779 -0.87 10.54 -20.59
C SER A 779 -1.86 11.53 -19.97
N GLY A 780 -2.62 12.24 -20.81
CA GLY A 780 -3.61 13.22 -20.35
C GLY A 780 -3.02 14.23 -19.34
N PRO A 781 -3.61 14.35 -18.13
CA PRO A 781 -3.16 15.32 -17.11
C PRO A 781 -1.80 14.99 -16.48
N TYR A 782 -1.22 13.82 -16.76
CA TYR A 782 0.05 13.35 -16.21
C TYR A 782 1.24 13.51 -17.17
N LEU A 783 0.96 13.92 -18.41
CA LEU A 783 1.95 14.04 -19.47
C LEU A 783 3.05 15.04 -19.07
N HIS A 784 4.31 14.59 -19.12
CA HIS A 784 5.50 15.38 -18.74
C HIS A 784 5.58 15.82 -17.27
N GLY A 785 4.89 15.12 -16.37
CA GLY A 785 4.93 15.40 -14.95
C GLY A 785 3.75 16.24 -14.46
N ILE A 786 3.45 16.10 -13.17
CA ILE A 786 2.26 16.66 -12.54
C ILE A 786 2.57 17.83 -11.61
N VAL A 787 3.83 18.00 -11.20
CA VAL A 787 4.32 18.98 -10.23
C VAL A 787 3.72 18.81 -8.83
N ASP A 788 2.40 18.90 -8.70
CA ASP A 788 1.62 18.69 -7.49
C ASP A 788 0.24 18.11 -7.83
N TRP A 789 -0.37 17.40 -6.89
CA TRP A 789 -1.69 16.77 -7.04
C TRP A 789 -2.55 16.96 -5.79
N PRO A 790 -3.87 17.11 -5.95
CA PRO A 790 -4.60 17.34 -7.21
C PRO A 790 -4.36 18.76 -7.75
N ALA A 791 -4.98 19.12 -8.89
CA ALA A 791 -4.75 20.41 -9.55
C ALA A 791 -4.84 21.65 -8.64
N PRO A 792 -5.77 21.75 -7.65
CA PRO A 792 -5.77 22.84 -6.68
C PRO A 792 -4.48 22.97 -5.86
N GLY A 793 -3.79 21.84 -5.58
CA GLY A 793 -2.51 21.80 -4.88
C GLY A 793 -1.34 22.43 -5.63
N ARG A 794 -1.53 22.77 -6.92
CA ARG A 794 -0.53 23.47 -7.75
C ARG A 794 -0.52 24.99 -7.51
N PHE A 795 -1.55 25.55 -6.89
CA PHE A 795 -1.66 26.99 -6.62
C PHE A 795 -1.38 27.86 -7.86
N GLY A 796 -1.91 27.45 -9.02
CA GLY A 796 -1.74 28.18 -10.28
C GLY A 796 -0.40 27.96 -10.99
N TYR A 797 0.38 26.94 -10.62
CA TYR A 797 1.62 26.59 -11.32
C TYR A 797 1.40 26.50 -12.84
N ASP A 798 2.29 27.13 -13.61
CA ASP A 798 2.26 27.12 -15.07
C ASP A 798 2.68 25.75 -15.63
N MET A 799 1.67 24.93 -15.94
CA MET A 799 1.87 23.58 -16.47
C MET A 799 2.26 23.56 -17.96
N GLU A 800 2.14 24.69 -18.67
CA GLU A 800 2.46 24.82 -20.11
C GLU A 800 3.98 24.93 -20.35
N CYS A 801 4.75 25.21 -19.30
CA CYS A 801 6.20 25.20 -19.36
C CYS A 801 6.74 23.84 -19.84
N ALA A 802 7.58 23.88 -20.87
CA ALA A 802 8.30 22.72 -21.40
C ALA A 802 9.45 22.31 -20.48
N ALA A 803 10.14 23.30 -19.88
CA ALA A 803 11.21 23.13 -18.89
C ALA A 803 10.71 23.57 -17.50
N LYS A 804 9.95 22.71 -16.82
CA LYS A 804 9.39 23.02 -15.48
C LYS A 804 10.50 23.07 -14.43
N THR A 805 10.51 24.09 -13.58
CA THR A 805 11.52 24.28 -12.52
C THR A 805 11.53 23.15 -11.52
N THR A 806 10.37 22.66 -11.10
CA THR A 806 10.23 21.54 -10.14
C THR A 806 10.79 20.23 -10.71
N VAL A 807 10.46 19.90 -11.96
CA VAL A 807 10.98 18.75 -12.69
C VAL A 807 12.50 18.80 -12.82
N ASN A 808 13.04 19.95 -13.21
CA ASN A 808 14.48 20.15 -13.32
C ASN A 808 15.21 20.00 -11.98
N ALA A 809 14.60 20.50 -10.90
CA ALA A 809 15.12 20.33 -9.55
C ALA A 809 15.07 18.86 -9.09
N GLN A 810 13.99 18.12 -9.38
CA GLN A 810 13.91 16.68 -9.10
C GLN A 810 14.94 15.87 -9.91
N ALA A 811 15.15 16.21 -11.18
CA ALA A 811 16.18 15.60 -12.00
C ALA A 811 17.60 15.85 -11.44
N TYR A 812 17.85 17.05 -10.91
CA TYR A 812 19.06 17.32 -10.15
C TYR A 812 19.18 16.40 -8.93
N SER A 813 18.10 16.23 -8.15
CA SER A 813 18.08 15.32 -6.99
C SER A 813 18.44 13.89 -7.41
N ALA A 814 17.79 13.36 -8.45
CA ALA A 814 18.07 12.04 -8.99
C ALA A 814 19.55 11.86 -9.38
N LEU A 815 20.15 12.85 -10.05
CA LEU A 815 21.56 12.81 -10.44
C LEU A 815 22.51 12.83 -9.23
N VAL A 816 22.23 13.67 -8.22
CA VAL A 816 23.07 13.77 -7.01
C VAL A 816 22.98 12.51 -6.16
N SER A 817 21.77 12.01 -5.92
CA SER A 817 21.54 10.79 -5.14
C SER A 817 22.18 9.59 -5.83
N THR A 818 21.95 9.41 -7.13
CA THR A 818 22.60 8.33 -7.90
C THR A 818 24.13 8.46 -7.87
N ALA A 819 24.70 9.67 -7.97
CA ALA A 819 26.14 9.85 -7.87
C ALA A 819 26.70 9.37 -6.51
N ARG A 820 26.04 9.70 -5.40
CA ARG A 820 26.44 9.26 -4.06
C ARG A 820 26.27 7.76 -3.86
N LEU A 821 25.20 7.18 -4.39
CA LEU A 821 24.96 5.73 -4.33
C LEU A 821 25.95 4.95 -5.21
N CYS A 822 26.34 5.49 -6.37
CA CYS A 822 27.43 4.95 -7.19
C CYS A 822 28.75 4.96 -6.41
N ASN A 823 29.07 6.07 -5.74
CA ASN A 823 30.28 6.17 -4.92
C ASN A 823 30.28 5.15 -3.77
N LEU A 824 29.15 5.02 -3.06
CA LEU A 824 28.95 4.00 -2.02
C LEU A 824 29.18 2.58 -2.54
N ALA A 825 28.78 2.30 -3.78
CA ALA A 825 28.95 1.01 -4.42
C ALA A 825 30.32 0.82 -5.13
N GLY A 826 31.25 1.77 -4.99
CA GLY A 826 32.57 1.71 -5.62
C GLY A 826 32.57 1.95 -7.15
N LYS A 827 31.53 2.58 -7.71
CA LYS A 827 31.41 2.93 -9.13
C LYS A 827 31.82 4.39 -9.37
N GLU A 828 33.11 4.68 -9.21
CA GLU A 828 33.65 6.05 -9.22
C GLU A 828 33.40 6.80 -10.54
N ASP A 829 33.60 6.19 -11.70
CA ASP A 829 33.38 6.83 -13.01
C ASP A 829 31.92 7.28 -13.20
N ALA A 830 30.98 6.42 -12.81
CA ALA A 830 29.56 6.74 -12.85
C ALA A 830 29.21 7.86 -11.86
N ALA A 831 29.79 7.82 -10.65
CA ALA A 831 29.61 8.87 -9.65
C ALA A 831 30.09 10.24 -10.18
N VAL A 832 31.27 10.30 -10.79
CA VAL A 832 31.82 11.53 -11.38
C VAL A 832 30.96 12.04 -12.54
N ARG A 833 30.49 11.14 -13.42
CA ARG A 833 29.61 11.47 -14.54
C ARG A 833 28.31 12.12 -14.06
N TYR A 834 27.59 11.47 -13.14
CA TYR A 834 26.31 11.99 -12.63
C TYR A 834 26.49 13.26 -11.79
N ALA A 835 27.53 13.36 -10.97
CA ALA A 835 27.84 14.58 -10.23
C ALA A 835 28.16 15.76 -11.16
N THR A 836 28.83 15.51 -12.28
CA THR A 836 29.12 16.54 -13.29
C THR A 836 27.85 17.02 -14.00
N ALA A 837 26.99 16.09 -14.40
CA ALA A 837 25.69 16.41 -14.99
C ALA A 837 24.81 17.21 -14.02
N ALA A 838 24.77 16.81 -12.74
CA ALA A 838 24.04 17.55 -11.71
C ALA A 838 24.54 18.99 -11.55
N ARG A 839 25.87 19.21 -11.52
CA ARG A 839 26.44 20.56 -11.45
C ARG A 839 26.06 21.43 -12.65
N ALA A 840 26.09 20.86 -13.85
CA ALA A 840 25.69 21.56 -15.08
C ALA A 840 24.20 21.94 -15.04
N LEU A 841 23.33 21.01 -14.67
CA LEU A 841 21.89 21.24 -14.56
C LEU A 841 21.56 22.29 -13.49
N ALA A 842 22.22 22.24 -12.32
CA ALA A 842 22.07 23.27 -11.30
C ALA A 842 22.47 24.66 -11.81
N GLY A 843 23.54 24.75 -12.59
CA GLY A 843 23.94 25.99 -13.26
C GLY A 843 22.88 26.51 -14.23
N ALA A 844 22.30 25.63 -15.04
CA ALA A 844 21.22 25.97 -15.97
C ALA A 844 19.96 26.44 -15.23
N ILE A 845 19.55 25.76 -14.15
CA ILE A 845 18.41 26.17 -13.31
C ILE A 845 18.63 27.59 -12.80
N ARG A 846 19.78 27.87 -12.18
CA ARG A 846 20.08 29.20 -11.64
C ARG A 846 20.13 30.29 -12.68
N GLY A 847 20.77 30.01 -13.83
CA GLY A 847 21.00 31.01 -14.86
C GLY A 847 19.80 31.27 -15.77
N ARG A 848 18.90 30.30 -15.93
CA ARG A 848 17.83 30.35 -16.94
C ARG A 848 16.41 30.38 -16.37
N LEU A 849 16.21 29.84 -15.16
CA LEU A 849 14.89 29.78 -14.51
C LEU A 849 14.70 30.86 -13.44
N ARG A 850 15.67 31.78 -13.31
CA ARG A 850 15.56 32.97 -12.46
C ARG A 850 15.35 34.21 -13.32
N VAL A 851 14.20 34.87 -13.15
CA VAL A 851 13.84 36.09 -13.89
C VAL A 851 13.43 37.15 -12.89
N GLY A 852 13.93 38.38 -13.06
CA GLY A 852 13.63 39.47 -12.12
C GLY A 852 14.06 39.19 -10.68
N GLY A 853 15.06 38.33 -10.48
CA GLY A 853 15.57 37.96 -9.16
C GLY A 853 14.81 36.82 -8.45
N VAL A 854 13.76 36.25 -9.04
CA VAL A 854 12.97 35.14 -8.47
C VAL A 854 12.93 33.91 -9.39
N MET A 855 12.74 32.72 -8.82
CA MET A 855 12.50 31.51 -9.64
C MET A 855 11.10 31.56 -10.26
N VAL A 856 11.02 31.40 -11.58
CA VAL A 856 9.75 31.24 -12.31
C VAL A 856 9.40 29.77 -12.47
N ASP A 857 8.15 29.48 -12.83
CA ASP A 857 7.66 28.10 -12.96
C ASP A 857 8.35 27.28 -14.07
N GLY A 858 8.92 27.94 -15.06
CA GLY A 858 9.67 27.27 -16.09
C GLY A 858 9.98 28.15 -17.30
N LEU A 859 10.48 27.51 -18.35
CA LEU A 859 10.50 28.07 -19.70
C LEU A 859 9.48 27.35 -20.59
N HIS A 860 8.80 28.10 -21.43
CA HIS A 860 8.04 27.58 -22.57
C HIS A 860 8.99 27.03 -23.65
N GLU A 861 8.44 26.34 -24.65
CA GLU A 861 9.22 25.69 -25.71
C GLU A 861 10.08 26.67 -26.52
N ASP A 862 9.60 27.90 -26.69
CA ASP A 862 10.31 28.99 -27.37
C ASP A 862 11.37 29.70 -26.50
N GLY A 863 11.54 29.26 -25.25
CA GLY A 863 12.48 29.82 -24.28
C GLY A 863 11.97 31.04 -23.54
N THR A 864 10.74 31.49 -23.77
CA THR A 864 10.12 32.54 -22.96
C THR A 864 9.90 32.04 -21.53
N PRO A 865 10.21 32.84 -20.50
CA PRO A 865 9.96 32.45 -19.12
C PRO A 865 8.49 32.57 -18.77
N SER A 866 8.02 31.67 -17.90
CA SER A 866 6.69 31.80 -17.31
C SER A 866 6.53 33.16 -16.63
N SER A 867 5.33 33.73 -16.76
CA SER A 867 4.95 34.94 -16.02
C SER A 867 4.64 34.67 -14.55
N HIS A 868 4.54 33.39 -14.14
CA HIS A 868 4.23 32.98 -12.78
C HIS A 868 5.48 32.50 -12.02
N ALA A 869 5.56 32.86 -10.75
CA ALA A 869 6.64 32.52 -9.83
C ALA A 869 6.08 31.86 -8.57
N SER A 870 5.69 30.60 -8.70
CA SER A 870 5.06 29.81 -7.64
C SER A 870 5.97 29.60 -6.41
N GLN A 871 5.35 29.12 -5.33
CA GLN A 871 6.10 28.65 -4.16
C GLN A 871 6.92 27.41 -4.50
N HIS A 872 6.38 26.48 -5.31
CA HIS A 872 7.05 25.26 -5.77
C HIS A 872 8.35 25.55 -6.55
N ALA A 873 8.31 26.52 -7.47
CA ALA A 873 9.46 26.90 -8.29
C ALA A 873 10.66 27.39 -7.44
N THR A 874 10.41 27.91 -6.24
CA THR A 874 11.46 28.34 -5.31
C THR A 874 11.79 27.28 -4.26
N SER A 875 10.79 26.60 -3.71
CA SER A 875 11.00 25.62 -2.63
C SER A 875 11.84 24.42 -3.09
N PHE A 876 11.63 23.93 -4.30
CA PHE A 876 12.37 22.78 -4.82
C PHE A 876 13.88 23.08 -4.96
N PRO A 877 14.32 24.08 -5.74
CA PRO A 877 15.74 24.43 -5.81
C PRO A 877 16.37 24.79 -4.46
N LEU A 878 15.63 25.50 -3.59
CA LEU A 878 16.14 25.92 -2.29
C LEU A 878 16.34 24.73 -1.36
N SER A 879 15.38 23.80 -1.28
CA SER A 879 15.48 22.59 -0.45
C SER A 879 16.66 21.71 -0.86
N LEU A 880 16.93 21.61 -2.16
CA LEU A 880 18.00 20.79 -2.74
C LEU A 880 19.37 21.48 -2.75
N GLY A 881 19.44 22.77 -2.38
CA GLY A 881 20.69 23.52 -2.35
C GLY A 881 21.19 23.98 -3.71
N ILE A 882 20.28 24.07 -4.68
CA ILE A 882 20.57 24.58 -6.03
C ILE A 882 20.68 26.11 -6.00
N THR A 883 19.86 26.77 -5.19
CA THR A 883 19.79 28.24 -5.07
C THR A 883 21.12 28.82 -4.59
N ASP A 884 21.61 29.86 -5.26
CA ASP A 884 22.83 30.56 -4.85
C ASP A 884 22.70 31.18 -3.45
N PRO A 885 23.76 31.17 -2.63
CA PRO A 885 23.74 31.77 -1.29
C PRO A 885 23.29 33.25 -1.28
N GLY A 886 23.61 34.01 -2.33
CA GLY A 886 23.20 35.42 -2.45
C GLY A 886 21.70 35.65 -2.63
N HIS A 887 20.93 34.62 -3.04
CA HIS A 887 19.48 34.69 -3.21
C HIS A 887 18.71 33.89 -2.16
N ALA A 888 19.37 32.94 -1.49
CA ALA A 888 18.73 31.95 -0.63
C ALA A 888 17.92 32.58 0.52
N ASP A 889 18.44 33.63 1.16
CA ASP A 889 17.76 34.32 2.26
C ASP A 889 16.50 35.07 1.79
N ALA A 890 16.59 35.78 0.66
CA ALA A 890 15.48 36.50 0.06
C ALA A 890 14.39 35.56 -0.45
N ASP A 891 14.77 34.46 -1.11
CA ASP A 891 13.87 33.41 -1.57
C ASP A 891 13.12 32.78 -0.39
N ALA A 892 13.83 32.44 0.70
CA ALA A 892 13.23 31.90 1.91
C ALA A 892 12.26 32.87 2.57
N ALA A 893 12.63 34.15 2.69
CA ALA A 893 11.77 35.19 3.22
C ALA A 893 10.49 35.36 2.37
N ARG A 894 10.63 35.33 1.04
CA ARG A 894 9.49 35.40 0.12
C ARG A 894 8.53 34.24 0.32
N ILE A 895 9.02 33.00 0.26
CA ILE A 895 8.14 31.83 0.37
C ILE A 895 7.57 31.65 1.78
N ALA A 896 8.26 32.11 2.83
CA ALA A 896 7.71 32.19 4.18
C ALA A 896 6.54 33.18 4.24
N GLY A 897 6.71 34.38 3.66
CA GLY A 897 5.67 35.42 3.63
C GLY A 897 4.44 35.08 2.79
N MET A 898 4.52 34.07 1.92
CA MET A 898 3.38 33.56 1.14
C MET A 898 2.43 32.67 1.96
N GLY A 899 2.85 32.19 3.14
CA GLY A 899 2.15 31.15 3.88
C GLY A 899 2.13 29.81 3.13
N MET A 900 1.14 28.97 3.40
CA MET A 900 0.99 27.69 2.70
C MET A 900 0.42 27.88 1.29
N ARG A 901 1.26 27.71 0.26
CA ARG A 901 0.91 27.73 -1.17
C ARG A 901 1.56 26.54 -1.89
N GLN A 902 1.61 25.40 -1.21
CA GLN A 902 2.13 24.15 -1.73
C GLN A 902 1.20 23.00 -1.32
N GLY A 903 0.93 22.07 -2.23
CA GLY A 903 -0.02 20.98 -2.03
C GLY A 903 0.52 19.90 -1.11
N PRO A 904 -0.37 19.06 -0.55
CA PRO A 904 -0.01 17.96 0.35
C PRO A 904 1.07 17.01 -0.21
N MET A 905 1.06 16.72 -1.51
CA MET A 905 2.01 15.78 -2.15
C MET A 905 3.47 16.25 -2.03
N THR A 906 3.70 17.57 -2.14
CA THR A 906 5.05 18.12 -2.22
C THR A 906 5.44 18.98 -1.02
N VAL A 907 4.57 19.16 -0.03
CA VAL A 907 4.77 20.09 1.09
C VAL A 907 6.10 19.89 1.84
N HIS A 908 6.64 18.68 1.88
CA HIS A 908 7.97 18.39 2.43
C HIS A 908 9.09 19.24 1.78
N ARG A 909 8.99 19.60 0.49
CA ARG A 909 9.96 20.48 -0.17
C ARG A 909 9.92 21.90 0.37
N LEU A 910 8.74 22.43 0.66
CA LEU A 910 8.58 23.75 1.30
C LEU A 910 9.19 23.76 2.70
N VAL A 911 8.88 22.74 3.50
CA VAL A 911 9.43 22.62 4.86
C VAL A 911 10.95 22.50 4.81
N ARG A 912 11.51 21.61 3.98
CA ARG A 912 12.96 21.44 3.81
C ARG A 912 13.65 22.73 3.35
N ALA A 913 13.01 23.51 2.46
CA ALA A 913 13.55 24.78 1.99
C ALA A 913 13.70 25.81 3.12
N LEU A 914 12.66 25.95 3.97
CA LEU A 914 12.66 26.88 5.11
C LEU A 914 13.61 26.43 6.22
N VAL A 915 13.59 25.14 6.56
CA VAL A 915 14.51 24.52 7.52
C VAL A 915 15.96 24.77 7.13
N ARG A 916 16.31 24.56 5.85
CA ARG A 916 17.68 24.77 5.34
C ARG A 916 18.18 26.21 5.53
N GLN A 917 17.29 27.18 5.56
CA GLN A 917 17.61 28.61 5.78
C GLN A 917 17.34 29.07 7.23
N GLY A 918 17.16 28.13 8.16
CA GLY A 918 16.94 28.41 9.57
C GLY A 918 15.62 29.14 9.88
N ARG A 919 14.65 29.12 8.96
CA ARG A 919 13.35 29.80 9.10
C ARG A 919 12.35 28.95 9.91
N MET A 920 12.77 28.52 11.10
CA MET A 920 12.01 27.57 11.92
C MET A 920 10.67 28.14 12.41
N ASP A 921 10.56 29.44 12.65
CA ASP A 921 9.28 30.07 13.02
C ASP A 921 8.26 30.03 11.88
N ALA A 922 8.71 30.26 10.64
CA ALA A 922 7.85 30.10 9.48
C ALA A 922 7.38 28.64 9.31
N VAL A 923 8.23 27.66 9.61
CA VAL A 923 7.84 26.24 9.64
C VAL A 923 6.75 25.99 10.69
N LEU A 924 6.89 26.56 11.89
CA LEU A 924 5.86 26.47 12.93
C LEU A 924 4.54 27.11 12.47
N ASP A 925 4.59 28.25 11.78
CA ASP A 925 3.40 28.90 11.24
C ASP A 925 2.71 28.04 10.18
N LEU A 926 3.46 27.38 9.28
CA LEU A 926 2.91 26.42 8.33
C LEU A 926 2.24 25.22 8.99
N LEU A 927 2.79 24.75 10.12
CA LEU A 927 2.24 23.62 10.88
C LEU A 927 1.00 24.01 11.67
N THR A 928 0.98 25.20 12.29
CA THR A 928 0.04 25.55 13.39
C THR A 928 -1.03 26.57 13.04
N ALA A 929 -0.91 27.30 11.91
CA ALA A 929 -1.89 28.32 11.54
C ALA A 929 -3.19 27.70 10.96
N LYS A 930 -4.34 28.12 11.50
CA LYS A 930 -5.67 27.61 11.14
C LYS A 930 -6.35 28.39 9.99
N ASP A 931 -5.89 29.61 9.72
CA ASP A 931 -6.47 30.54 8.74
C ASP A 931 -5.90 30.37 7.31
N GLN A 932 -5.01 29.40 7.12
CA GLN A 932 -4.43 29.03 5.83
C GLN A 932 -4.60 27.53 5.54
N PRO A 933 -4.45 27.09 4.27
CA PRO A 933 -4.30 25.66 3.97
C PRO A 933 -3.20 25.04 4.85
N GLY A 934 -3.40 23.82 5.35
CA GLY A 934 -2.43 23.16 6.24
C GLY A 934 -3.09 22.29 7.29
N TRP A 935 -2.28 21.59 8.08
CA TRP A 935 -2.74 20.56 9.02
C TRP A 935 -3.59 21.12 10.17
N ALA A 936 -3.24 22.27 10.73
CA ALA A 936 -4.04 22.89 11.78
C ALA A 936 -5.46 23.25 11.30
N ARG A 937 -5.62 23.66 10.03
CA ARG A 937 -6.95 23.88 9.42
C ARG A 937 -7.70 22.57 9.17
N LEU A 938 -7.00 21.48 8.83
CA LEU A 938 -7.62 20.16 8.74
C LEU A 938 -8.17 19.71 10.11
N LEU A 939 -7.38 19.87 11.17
CA LEU A 939 -7.79 19.58 12.55
C LEU A 939 -8.98 20.42 12.98
N ASP A 940 -8.98 21.73 12.66
CA ASP A 940 -10.09 22.63 12.97
C ASP A 940 -11.41 22.21 12.29
N ARG A 941 -11.30 21.48 11.17
CA ARG A 941 -12.43 20.87 10.45
C ARG A 941 -12.74 19.43 10.88
N GLY A 942 -12.10 18.94 11.93
CA GLY A 942 -12.36 17.62 12.51
C GLY A 942 -11.67 16.46 11.79
N ALA A 943 -10.65 16.71 10.96
CA ALA A 943 -9.87 15.66 10.34
C ALA A 943 -9.09 14.86 11.41
N THR A 944 -9.14 13.53 11.31
CA THR A 944 -8.34 12.61 12.13
C THR A 944 -7.36 11.78 11.30
N PHE A 945 -7.28 12.09 10.00
CA PHE A 945 -6.36 11.56 9.02
C PHE A 945 -6.07 12.71 8.05
N THR A 946 -4.85 12.84 7.55
CA THR A 946 -4.53 13.80 6.49
C THR A 946 -5.37 13.53 5.22
N TRP A 947 -5.65 14.60 4.47
CA TRP A 947 -6.46 14.53 3.26
C TRP A 947 -5.59 14.61 2.00
N GLU A 948 -6.13 14.15 0.87
CA GLU A 948 -5.48 14.23 -0.44
C GLU A 948 -5.30 15.69 -0.87
N ALA A 949 -6.25 16.56 -0.54
CA ALA A 949 -6.18 18.00 -0.75
C ALA A 949 -6.39 18.77 0.56
N TRP A 950 -5.92 20.01 0.64
CA TRP A 950 -6.17 20.88 1.80
C TRP A 950 -7.66 21.25 1.99
N ASP A 951 -8.44 21.18 0.91
CA ASP A 951 -9.86 21.48 0.87
C ASP A 951 -10.59 20.39 0.08
N LEU A 952 -11.73 19.91 0.58
CA LEU A 952 -12.61 18.96 -0.10
C LEU A 952 -13.72 19.75 -0.80
N ALA A 953 -13.63 19.92 -2.12
CA ALA A 953 -14.64 20.64 -2.87
C ALA A 953 -15.82 19.70 -3.22
N GLU A 954 -17.05 20.22 -3.18
CA GLU A 954 -18.25 19.46 -3.56
C GLU A 954 -18.13 18.90 -4.98
N GLY A 955 -18.49 17.64 -5.18
CA GLY A 955 -18.39 16.93 -6.46
C GLY A 955 -17.03 16.29 -6.74
N THR A 956 -16.01 16.57 -5.92
CA THR A 956 -14.72 15.86 -5.94
C THR A 956 -14.81 14.54 -5.19
N ASP A 957 -13.85 13.66 -5.43
CA ASP A 957 -13.64 12.35 -4.79
C ASP A 957 -12.29 12.32 -4.03
N TYR A 958 -11.79 13.49 -3.64
CA TYR A 958 -10.55 13.62 -2.89
C TYR A 958 -10.61 12.83 -1.57
N SER A 959 -9.56 12.07 -1.32
CA SER A 959 -9.50 11.15 -0.18
C SER A 959 -9.43 11.92 1.14
N GLN A 960 -10.23 11.47 2.12
CA GLN A 960 -10.18 11.95 3.50
C GLN A 960 -9.23 11.13 4.37
N SER A 961 -8.47 10.22 3.75
CA SER A 961 -7.55 9.30 4.40
C SER A 961 -6.31 9.07 3.53
N HIS A 962 -5.58 10.16 3.22
CA HIS A 962 -4.44 10.15 2.28
C HIS A 962 -3.17 10.57 2.99
N ALA A 963 -2.18 9.67 3.08
CA ALA A 963 -1.09 9.79 4.06
C ALA A 963 0.14 10.59 3.60
N TRP A 964 0.24 10.99 2.33
CA TRP A 964 1.47 11.55 1.76
C TRP A 964 2.01 12.84 2.43
N SER A 965 1.17 13.65 3.07
CA SER A 965 1.63 14.87 3.77
C SER A 965 2.19 14.57 5.15
N ALA A 966 2.02 13.33 5.65
CA ALA A 966 2.68 12.84 6.85
C ALA A 966 4.21 12.80 6.71
N SER A 967 4.75 12.86 5.48
CA SER A 967 6.18 12.93 5.20
C SER A 967 6.93 13.98 6.05
N VAL A 968 6.27 15.09 6.39
CA VAL A 968 6.84 16.20 7.21
C VAL A 968 7.15 15.80 8.65
N LEU A 969 6.61 14.68 9.13
CA LEU A 969 6.94 14.13 10.44
C LEU A 969 8.45 13.88 10.60
N LYS A 970 9.13 13.50 9.51
CA LYS A 970 10.58 13.41 9.45
C LYS A 970 11.24 14.74 9.82
N GLU A 971 10.85 15.83 9.17
CA GLU A 971 11.45 17.14 9.40
C GLU A 971 11.14 17.70 10.80
N ILE A 972 9.97 17.38 11.38
CA ILE A 972 9.63 17.72 12.77
C ILE A 972 10.61 17.04 13.73
N LEU A 973 10.85 15.74 13.58
CA LEU A 973 11.79 15.02 14.45
C LEU A 973 13.23 15.50 14.24
N GLU A 974 13.63 15.72 13.00
CA GLU A 974 15.01 16.10 12.66
C GLU A 974 15.38 17.52 13.05
N HIS A 975 14.41 18.43 13.04
CA HIS A 975 14.68 19.87 13.16
C HIS A 975 13.92 20.57 14.28
N LEU A 976 12.76 20.07 14.72
CA LEU A 976 12.07 20.62 15.90
C LEU A 976 12.45 19.86 17.19
N LEU A 977 12.46 18.52 17.16
CA LEU A 977 13.08 17.75 18.24
C LEU A 977 14.61 17.85 18.19
N GLY A 978 15.16 17.92 16.98
CA GLY A 978 16.56 18.24 16.73
C GLY A 978 17.48 17.02 16.65
N ILE A 979 16.97 15.81 16.36
CA ILE A 979 17.79 14.59 16.30
C ILE A 979 17.92 14.12 14.85
N ARG A 980 19.15 14.05 14.33
CA ARG A 980 19.43 13.65 12.95
C ARG A 980 20.45 12.53 12.86
N TYR A 981 20.30 11.68 11.86
CA TYR A 981 21.31 10.68 11.53
C TYR A 981 22.56 11.38 10.99
N ALA A 982 23.72 11.04 11.55
CA ALA A 982 25.02 11.52 11.05
C ALA A 982 25.67 10.51 10.09
N VAL A 983 25.34 9.23 10.25
CA VAL A 983 25.83 8.11 9.45
C VAL A 983 24.69 7.12 9.16
N PRO A 984 24.79 6.33 8.08
CA PRO A 984 23.84 5.25 7.79
C PRO A 984 23.64 4.31 8.99
N GLY A 985 22.39 3.98 9.32
CA GLY A 985 22.01 3.14 10.47
C GLY A 985 22.06 3.85 11.83
N GLY A 986 22.38 5.15 11.90
CA GLY A 986 22.19 5.91 13.15
C GLY A 986 23.09 5.45 14.32
N THR A 987 24.23 4.83 14.04
CA THR A 987 25.30 4.56 15.04
C THR A 987 26.02 5.86 15.45
N ALA A 988 25.83 6.93 14.68
CA ALA A 988 26.14 8.29 15.09
C ALA A 988 24.99 9.23 14.71
N VAL A 989 24.65 10.13 15.62
CA VAL A 989 23.60 11.14 15.44
C VAL A 989 24.10 12.54 15.77
N VAL A 990 23.37 13.56 15.31
CA VAL A 990 23.51 14.95 15.72
C VAL A 990 22.29 15.32 16.56
N ILE A 991 22.51 15.98 17.70
CA ILE A 991 21.44 16.56 18.53
C ILE A 991 21.63 18.07 18.53
N GLU A 992 20.70 18.78 17.89
CA GLU A 992 20.75 20.22 17.68
C GLU A 992 19.37 20.84 17.89
N PRO A 993 19.06 21.31 19.11
CA PRO A 993 17.82 22.04 19.38
C PRO A 993 17.68 23.28 18.48
N PRO A 994 16.51 23.52 17.87
CA PRO A 994 16.33 24.66 16.98
C PRO A 994 16.32 25.99 17.74
N LEU A 995 16.73 27.05 17.05
CA LEU A 995 16.41 28.43 17.43
C LEU A 995 15.07 28.82 16.79
N CYS A 996 14.00 28.84 17.59
CA CYS A 996 12.64 29.20 17.14
C CYS A 996 11.80 29.75 18.30
N ARG A 997 10.47 29.80 18.18
CA ARG A 997 9.55 30.34 19.21
C ARG A 997 9.07 29.35 20.28
N LEU A 998 9.10 28.03 20.04
CA LEU A 998 8.72 26.98 21.02
C LEU A 998 9.47 27.05 22.38
N GLU A 999 8.83 27.14 23.53
CA GLU A 999 9.57 27.19 24.81
C GLU A 999 10.31 25.90 25.17
N HIS A 1000 9.78 24.74 24.76
CA HIS A 1000 10.41 23.43 24.95
C HIS A 1000 9.91 22.41 23.92
N ALA A 1001 10.69 21.35 23.72
CA ALA A 1001 10.23 20.11 23.10
C ALA A 1001 10.91 18.90 23.73
N ARG A 1002 10.21 17.77 23.71
CA ARG A 1002 10.72 16.48 24.19
C ARG A 1002 10.22 15.35 23.30
N GLY A 1003 11.10 14.38 23.04
CA GLY A 1003 10.76 13.25 22.21
C GLY A 1003 11.88 12.24 22.07
N SER A 1004 11.65 11.28 21.19
CA SER A 1004 12.58 10.20 20.87
C SER A 1004 12.44 9.77 19.43
N ILE A 1005 13.55 9.33 18.83
CA ILE A 1005 13.54 8.65 17.53
C ILE A 1005 14.11 7.24 17.67
N PRO A 1006 13.56 6.24 16.96
CA PRO A 1006 14.19 4.94 16.84
C PRO A 1006 15.49 5.06 16.03
N VAL A 1007 16.54 4.38 16.49
CA VAL A 1007 17.82 4.14 15.81
C VAL A 1007 18.19 2.67 15.94
N ASP A 1008 19.28 2.24 15.30
CA ASP A 1008 19.61 0.82 15.24
C ASP A 1008 19.73 0.12 16.59
N ASN A 1009 20.30 0.81 17.58
CA ASN A 1009 20.55 0.29 18.93
C ASN A 1009 19.49 0.68 19.97
N GLY A 1010 18.31 1.17 19.56
CA GLY A 1010 17.24 1.57 20.49
C GLY A 1010 16.73 2.97 20.19
N TYR A 1011 16.68 3.83 21.21
CA TYR A 1011 16.12 5.18 21.05
C TYR A 1011 17.12 6.25 21.44
N VAL A 1012 17.26 7.26 20.59
CA VAL A 1012 17.88 8.53 20.99
C VAL A 1012 16.77 9.45 21.48
N GLN A 1013 16.94 9.99 22.68
CA GLN A 1013 15.97 10.89 23.30
C GLN A 1013 16.57 12.28 23.46
N ALA A 1014 15.73 13.31 23.28
CA ALA A 1014 16.10 14.69 23.57
C ALA A 1014 14.94 15.38 24.28
N SER A 1015 15.27 16.19 25.28
CA SER A 1015 14.38 17.12 25.95
C SER A 1015 15.10 18.44 26.09
N TRP A 1016 14.64 19.47 25.40
CA TRP A 1016 15.26 20.78 25.46
C TRP A 1016 14.27 21.86 25.91
N ARG A 1017 14.79 22.90 26.57
CA ARG A 1017 14.03 24.06 27.04
C ARG A 1017 14.82 25.34 26.81
N ARG A 1018 14.17 26.38 26.30
CA ARG A 1018 14.80 27.69 26.13
C ARG A 1018 15.03 28.41 27.45
N ARG A 1019 16.19 29.06 27.57
CA ARG A 1019 16.62 29.93 28.68
C ARG A 1019 17.22 31.19 28.08
N GLY A 1020 16.37 32.17 27.74
CA GLY A 1020 16.81 33.36 26.99
C GLY A 1020 17.38 32.96 25.62
N SER A 1021 18.62 33.34 25.33
CA SER A 1021 19.34 32.98 24.09
C SER A 1021 20.05 31.62 24.14
N SER A 1022 19.98 30.91 25.27
CA SER A 1022 20.61 29.60 25.46
C SER A 1022 19.57 28.49 25.61
N VAL A 1023 20.02 27.23 25.58
CA VAL A 1023 19.15 26.05 25.66
C VAL A 1023 19.63 25.11 26.77
N GLU A 1024 18.72 24.75 27.67
CA GLU A 1024 18.90 23.61 28.56
C GLU A 1024 18.54 22.33 27.78
N LEU A 1025 19.41 21.32 27.76
CA LEU A 1025 19.21 20.07 27.02
C LEU A 1025 19.52 18.87 27.92
N GLU A 1026 18.59 17.93 27.98
CA GLU A 1026 18.82 16.55 28.41
C GLU A 1026 18.72 15.63 27.20
N CYS A 1027 19.68 14.73 27.02
CA CYS A 1027 19.62 13.72 25.98
C CYS A 1027 20.10 12.35 26.46
N THR A 1028 19.48 11.29 25.95
CA THR A 1028 19.85 9.90 26.23
C THR A 1028 20.25 9.21 24.93
N VAL A 1029 21.45 8.60 24.93
CA VAL A 1029 22.03 7.92 23.77
C VAL A 1029 22.19 6.43 24.09
N PRO A 1030 21.67 5.49 23.26
CA PRO A 1030 21.73 4.07 23.55
C PRO A 1030 23.16 3.49 23.34
N PRO A 1031 23.48 2.32 23.92
CA PRO A 1031 24.78 1.67 23.71
C PRO A 1031 25.06 1.44 22.23
N GLY A 1032 26.32 1.56 21.80
CA GLY A 1032 26.69 1.44 20.39
C GLY A 1032 26.40 2.67 19.53
N THR A 1033 25.73 3.69 20.07
CA THR A 1033 25.48 4.96 19.38
C THR A 1033 26.27 6.09 20.04
N THR A 1034 26.76 7.03 19.23
CA THR A 1034 27.35 8.30 19.71
C THR A 1034 26.54 9.49 19.22
N ALA A 1035 26.60 10.61 19.94
CA ALA A 1035 25.96 11.84 19.52
C ALA A 1035 26.95 13.02 19.46
N THR A 1036 26.78 13.87 18.45
CA THR A 1036 27.38 15.21 18.42
C THR A 1036 26.31 16.21 18.82
N VAL A 1037 26.47 16.82 19.99
CA VAL A 1037 25.55 17.82 20.53
C VAL A 1037 26.01 19.20 20.05
N ARG A 1038 25.10 19.95 19.41
CA ARG A 1038 25.30 21.32 18.94
C ARG A 1038 24.40 22.26 19.73
N LEU A 1039 25.01 23.17 20.49
CA LEU A 1039 24.29 24.14 21.31
C LEU A 1039 24.54 25.58 20.84
N PRO A 1040 23.56 26.49 21.04
CA PRO A 1040 23.75 27.92 20.81
C PRO A 1040 24.94 28.48 21.58
N ALA A 1041 25.55 29.55 21.09
CA ALA A 1041 26.69 30.20 21.73
C ALA A 1041 26.39 30.53 23.22
N GLY A 1042 27.32 30.16 24.11
CA GLY A 1042 27.16 30.34 25.55
C GLY A 1042 28.08 29.42 26.37
N THR A 1043 28.11 29.64 27.69
CA THR A 1043 28.80 28.76 28.62
C THR A 1043 27.81 27.74 29.19
N TYR A 1044 28.19 26.46 29.18
CA TYR A 1044 27.33 25.37 29.66
C TYR A 1044 28.05 24.55 30.74
N GLY A 1045 27.33 24.23 31.82
CA GLY A 1045 27.65 23.10 32.68
C GLY A 1045 27.24 21.81 31.98
N VAL A 1046 28.10 20.78 32.05
CA VAL A 1046 27.84 19.46 31.47
C VAL A 1046 27.88 18.43 32.58
N LYS A 1047 26.83 17.61 32.70
CA LYS A 1047 26.76 16.46 33.58
C LYS A 1047 26.58 15.20 32.73
N GLY A 1048 27.52 14.27 32.84
CA GLY A 1048 27.50 13.00 32.13
C GLY A 1048 26.93 11.84 32.97
N PRO A 1049 26.91 10.62 32.39
CA PRO A 1049 26.36 9.43 33.04
C PRO A 1049 27.19 8.92 34.22
N THR A 1050 28.47 9.28 34.30
CA THR A 1050 29.35 9.02 35.45
C THR A 1050 30.06 10.31 35.89
N ALA A 1051 30.55 10.34 37.13
CA ALA A 1051 31.26 11.52 37.66
C ALA A 1051 32.53 11.87 36.88
N ASP A 1052 33.18 10.85 36.28
CA ASP A 1052 34.43 10.97 35.52
C ASP A 1052 34.19 11.04 34.00
N ALA A 1053 32.95 10.91 33.52
CA ALA A 1053 32.63 11.00 32.09
C ALA A 1053 32.85 12.43 31.58
N ALA A 1054 33.93 12.62 30.82
CA ALA A 1054 34.21 13.88 30.17
C ALA A 1054 33.69 13.87 28.72
N PRO A 1055 32.96 14.92 28.29
CA PRO A 1055 32.69 15.12 26.87
C PRO A 1055 33.99 15.30 26.10
N VAL A 1056 34.06 14.79 24.87
CA VAL A 1056 35.21 15.03 23.99
C VAL A 1056 34.92 16.30 23.18
N PRO A 1057 35.68 17.40 23.35
CA PRO A 1057 35.55 18.57 22.51
C PRO A 1057 35.89 18.19 21.06
N SER A 1058 35.02 18.51 20.09
CA SER A 1058 35.41 18.40 18.68
C SER A 1058 36.37 19.54 18.31
N ALA A 1059 37.24 19.32 17.32
CA ALA A 1059 38.17 20.35 16.85
C ALA A 1059 37.39 21.60 16.38
N PRO A 1060 37.80 22.83 16.74
CA PRO A 1060 37.10 24.04 16.33
C PRO A 1060 37.22 24.24 14.80
N LEU A 1061 36.09 24.28 14.11
CA LEU A 1061 36.01 24.83 12.75
C LEU A 1061 36.01 26.36 12.83
N GLY A 1062 37.20 26.96 12.82
CA GLY A 1062 37.38 28.41 12.63
C GLY A 1062 37.18 29.25 13.89
N THR A 1063 38.17 30.09 14.17
CA THR A 1063 38.16 31.08 15.24
C THR A 1063 37.28 32.27 14.86
N ALA A 1064 36.01 32.24 15.26
CA ALA A 1064 35.17 33.43 15.33
C ALA A 1064 34.40 33.40 16.65
N ASP A 1065 34.56 34.46 17.46
CA ASP A 1065 33.78 34.70 18.67
C ASP A 1065 32.27 34.67 18.31
N GLY A 1066 31.59 33.59 18.71
CA GLY A 1066 30.16 33.38 18.43
C GLY A 1066 29.77 32.01 17.86
N ALA A 1067 30.72 31.10 17.61
CA ALA A 1067 30.40 29.77 17.05
C ALA A 1067 29.64 28.86 18.04
N ALA A 1068 28.69 28.07 17.51
CA ALA A 1068 27.99 27.01 18.24
C ALA A 1068 28.99 26.02 18.86
N ARG A 1069 28.73 25.58 20.10
CA ARG A 1069 29.61 24.63 20.78
C ARG A 1069 29.23 23.22 20.36
N GLU A 1070 30.18 22.51 19.74
CA GLU A 1070 30.06 21.10 19.41
C GLU A 1070 30.69 20.23 20.50
N ILE A 1071 29.92 19.26 20.99
CA ILE A 1071 30.32 18.36 22.07
C ILE A 1071 30.00 16.94 21.66
N ARG A 1072 31.01 16.06 21.59
CA ARG A 1072 30.78 14.64 21.34
C ARG A 1072 30.51 13.91 22.65
N VAL A 1073 29.43 13.13 22.67
CA VAL A 1073 29.01 12.30 23.80
C VAL A 1073 28.83 10.85 23.39
N HIS A 1074 29.13 9.94 24.32
CA HIS A 1074 28.90 8.50 24.19
C HIS A 1074 27.55 8.10 24.80
N THR A 1075 27.31 6.80 24.97
CA THR A 1075 26.07 6.27 25.55
C THR A 1075 25.80 6.84 26.95
N GLY A 1076 24.52 6.87 27.33
CA GLY A 1076 24.04 7.35 28.62
C GLY A 1076 23.26 8.66 28.53
N THR A 1077 22.84 9.17 29.68
CA THR A 1077 22.10 10.43 29.80
C THR A 1077 23.06 11.58 30.09
N TRP A 1078 22.92 12.66 29.32
CA TRP A 1078 23.73 13.87 29.41
C TRP A 1078 22.84 15.08 29.61
N ILE A 1079 23.26 15.98 30.51
CA ILE A 1079 22.56 17.22 30.80
C ILE A 1079 23.48 18.41 30.54
N PHE A 1080 23.00 19.36 29.76
CA PHE A 1080 23.66 20.61 29.41
C PHE A 1080 22.82 21.76 29.94
N THR A 1081 23.39 22.53 30.88
CA THR A 1081 22.70 23.65 31.52
C THR A 1081 23.45 24.95 31.23
N PRO A 1082 22.78 25.99 30.68
CA PRO A 1082 23.39 27.32 30.55
C PRO A 1082 23.89 27.83 31.91
N ARG A 1083 25.05 28.47 31.94
CA ARG A 1083 25.63 29.08 33.16
C ARG A 1083 25.28 30.55 33.31
#